data_AF-A0A9E2HYS6-F1
#
_entry.id   AF-A0A9E2HYS6-F1
#
_cell.length_a   1.000
_cell.length_b   1.000
_cell.length_c   1.000
_cell.angle_alpha   90.00
_cell.angle_beta   90.00
_cell.angle_gamma   90.00
#
_symmetry.space_group_name_H-M   'P 1'
#
loop_
_entity.id
_entity.type
_entity.pdbx_description
1 polymer ?
#
loop_
_entity_poly.entity_id
_entity_poly.type
_entity_poly.pdbx_seq_one_letter_code
_entity_poly.pdbx_strand_id
1 'polypeptide(L)'
;IYAIKNYSTFKGHVVITRPDQQIKSDLARVHLNKKTGKAEKIDLTGNVHIKESDKLIIGTDGCIDFITKAMQLNNVSYRISLRNEKTVTVTNPKTKQKEIHWYQMTARGTAKTAKQIKPHLFEFRTASYSTCTPNCHAWNLRASTIRLNTTSGRGTSYNTRLNIHGIPIFYTPYFNFPINKKRYSGFLMPSYGSNSRSGSILSIPYYFNLAPNYDATVTPKIMTHRGVLWNGLFRYLTEKSNGQFHVSFINSDRAFKRFQNTALTEWATSPTLHNLENASPNRLGFSWQNQTRFNPHWNGDIDYNYVSDDQFTKDFGASTVESSENQLLRQARLMYAGEHWNFLGNVQDYQTLHPVDELNTTNQYNRLPQLQLNSEYPDALGGFTYALQSELVRFTKKRDPQNPSTEPDPVNANRVDIRPAISYPFSNAFSYLTPRMQVQLLKYNVRNEFIGAKDNPDLWIPMFDLKGGVYFDRRVTFFKNDYRQTLEPTIYYLYVPYHNQNQLPYFDTNVQSFNYDLMFQDNRFSGIDRIGDTNQITLGISTRFLENSSGNEKATFSIGQIHYLEHRKVSLYYGPDQNQPNDMMYRRPVSPIAAKATYNFNTAWSAWANANWNTKFNDFDDEQLQFQYKPDQYHILNLGFHYARGGDALPGLPLDSEKNNLKQTDISTYWRLTNHWSVLGRWNYNWSHGHEMAYVYGLAYESCCWAVRFVGTKSFIGEYPAPNPNHRNQYDHGFYIQFALKGLGDVGSGDPTSLLSDSINGYEDAFGQEN
;
A
#
# COMPACT_ATOMS: atom_id res chain seq x y z
N ILE A 1 26.39 62.38 21.75
CA ILE A 1 26.79 61.21 22.57
C ILE A 1 27.18 61.75 23.94
N TYR A 2 26.49 61.38 25.02
CA TYR A 2 26.89 61.73 26.38
C TYR A 2 27.41 60.46 27.06
N ALA A 3 28.69 60.42 27.40
CA ALA A 3 29.33 59.29 28.09
C ALA A 3 29.41 59.61 29.59
N ILE A 4 28.46 59.09 30.36
CA ILE A 4 28.57 59.05 31.83
C ILE A 4 29.33 57.77 32.16
N LYS A 5 30.32 57.85 33.05
CA LYS A 5 31.46 56.93 33.32
C LYS A 5 31.29 55.40 33.23
N ASN A 6 30.10 54.83 33.03
CA ASN A 6 29.85 53.39 32.91
C ASN A 6 28.94 52.95 31.73
N TYR A 7 28.34 53.88 30.96
CA TYR A 7 27.50 53.52 29.79
C TYR A 7 27.42 54.64 28.74
N SER A 8 27.24 54.25 27.47
CA SER A 8 27.01 55.16 26.34
C SER A 8 25.53 55.16 25.96
N THR A 9 24.92 56.34 25.83
CA THR A 9 23.53 56.47 25.38
C THR A 9 23.46 56.96 23.94
N PHE A 10 22.77 56.19 23.10
CA PHE A 10 22.44 56.52 21.71
C PHE A 10 20.93 56.79 21.62
N LYS A 11 20.55 57.82 20.86
CA LYS A 11 19.14 58.25 20.69
C LYS A 11 18.90 58.64 19.23
N GLY A 12 17.67 58.41 18.76
CA GLY A 12 17.20 58.82 17.43
C GLY A 12 17.68 57.87 16.33
N HIS A 13 16.86 56.87 16.00
CA HIS A 13 17.14 55.88 14.97
C HIS A 13 18.45 55.12 15.18
N VAL A 14 18.62 54.54 16.37
CA VAL A 14 19.82 53.74 16.66
C VAL A 14 19.79 52.48 15.79
N VAL A 15 20.89 52.21 15.07
CA VAL A 15 21.09 50.98 14.30
C VAL A 15 22.39 50.34 14.74
N ILE A 16 22.31 49.10 15.21
CA ILE A 16 23.46 48.28 15.60
C ILE A 16 23.51 47.10 14.65
N THR A 17 24.58 47.00 13.86
CA THR A 17 24.77 45.93 12.89
C THR A 17 25.88 44.99 13.36
N ARG A 18 25.64 43.69 13.23
CA ARG A 18 26.57 42.59 13.49
C ARG A 18 26.49 41.60 12.32
N PRO A 19 27.45 40.66 12.18
CA PRO A 19 27.32 39.57 11.23
C PRO A 19 25.96 38.87 11.42
N ASP A 20 25.16 38.83 10.35
CA ASP A 20 23.80 38.25 10.28
C ASP A 20 22.72 38.83 11.21
N GLN A 21 22.97 39.96 11.89
CA GLN A 21 22.01 40.56 12.82
C GLN A 21 21.99 42.09 12.72
N GLN A 22 20.79 42.66 12.61
CA GLN A 22 20.56 44.10 12.69
C GLN A 22 19.56 44.41 13.81
N ILE A 23 19.93 45.28 14.73
CA ILE A 23 19.09 45.74 15.84
C ILE A 23 18.81 47.23 15.64
N LYS A 24 17.54 47.63 15.71
CA LYS A 24 17.12 49.05 15.69
C LYS A 24 16.34 49.39 16.96
N SER A 25 16.46 50.62 17.44
CA SER A 25 15.63 51.17 18.52
C SER A 25 15.64 52.70 18.52
N ASP A 26 14.70 53.32 19.23
CA ASP A 26 14.68 54.77 19.42
C ASP A 26 15.79 55.22 20.39
N LEU A 27 16.08 54.40 21.40
CA LEU A 27 17.11 54.61 22.40
C LEU A 27 17.85 53.31 22.70
N ALA A 28 19.18 53.39 22.81
CA ALA A 28 20.03 52.28 23.24
C ALA A 28 21.05 52.76 24.29
N ARG A 29 21.11 52.10 25.44
CA ARG A 29 22.14 52.30 26.46
C ARG A 29 23.09 51.12 26.46
N VAL A 30 24.34 51.36 26.05
CA VAL A 30 25.39 50.34 25.97
C VAL A 30 26.27 50.45 27.21
N HIS A 31 26.26 49.42 28.05
CA HIS A 31 27.11 49.30 29.24
C HIS A 31 28.43 48.66 28.86
N LEU A 32 29.54 49.25 29.30
CA LEU A 32 30.90 48.80 28.96
C LEU A 32 31.58 48.16 30.18
N ASN A 33 32.36 47.10 29.93
CA ASN A 33 33.18 46.46 30.95
C ASN A 33 34.30 47.41 31.39
N LYS A 34 34.39 47.69 32.69
CA LYS A 34 35.38 48.63 33.25
C LYS A 34 36.85 48.25 32.99
N LYS A 35 37.15 46.96 32.79
CA LYS A 35 38.51 46.45 32.59
C LYS A 35 38.88 46.29 31.11
N THR A 36 37.93 45.91 30.25
CA THR A 36 38.21 45.57 28.84
C THR A 36 37.67 46.59 27.84
N GLY A 37 36.82 47.54 28.26
CA GLY A 37 36.17 48.51 27.38
C GLY A 37 35.16 47.90 26.40
N LYS A 38 34.94 46.57 26.44
CA LYS A 38 33.98 45.87 25.58
C LYS A 38 32.55 46.05 26.10
N ALA A 39 31.58 46.08 25.19
CA ALA A 39 30.17 46.12 25.56
C ALA A 39 29.75 44.84 26.29
N GLU A 40 29.18 44.98 27.49
CA GLU A 40 28.65 43.88 28.29
C GLU A 40 27.15 43.70 28.08
N LYS A 41 26.41 44.81 28.01
CA LYS A 41 24.95 44.82 28.02
C LYS A 41 24.41 46.00 27.21
N ILE A 42 23.27 45.82 26.55
CA ILE A 42 22.52 46.90 25.91
C ILE A 42 21.09 46.88 26.40
N ASP A 43 20.62 48.02 26.91
CA ASP A 43 19.20 48.27 27.14
C ASP A 43 18.62 49.04 25.95
N LEU A 44 17.54 48.53 25.36
CA LEU A 44 16.86 49.05 24.17
C LEU A 44 15.47 49.54 24.57
N THR A 45 15.07 50.72 24.12
CA THR A 45 13.75 51.29 24.44
C THR A 45 13.18 51.99 23.21
N GLY A 46 11.90 51.73 22.93
CA GLY A 46 11.17 52.28 21.77
C GLY A 46 11.52 51.57 20.47
N ASN A 47 10.48 51.08 19.77
CA ASN A 47 10.55 50.46 18.44
C ASN A 47 11.72 49.48 18.25
N VAL A 48 11.87 48.52 19.18
CA VAL A 48 12.99 47.58 19.15
C VAL A 48 12.78 46.56 18.05
N HIS A 49 13.56 46.64 16.96
CA HIS A 49 13.49 45.71 15.83
C HIS A 49 14.77 44.90 15.75
N ILE A 50 14.66 43.57 15.81
CA ILE A 50 15.77 42.64 15.65
C ILE A 50 15.51 41.81 14.41
N LYS A 51 16.38 41.96 13.41
CA LYS A 51 16.32 41.26 12.14
C LYS A 51 17.54 40.37 12.01
N GLU A 52 17.30 39.10 11.75
CA GLU A 52 18.29 38.10 11.37
C GLU A 52 17.87 37.44 10.04
N SER A 53 18.70 36.56 9.49
CA SER A 53 18.46 35.94 8.18
C SER A 53 17.16 35.10 8.13
N ASP A 54 16.75 34.50 9.25
CA ASP A 54 15.59 33.61 9.34
C ASP A 54 14.43 34.16 10.18
N LYS A 55 14.60 35.32 10.85
CA LYS A 55 13.59 35.87 11.77
C LYS A 55 13.56 37.38 11.88
N LEU A 56 12.38 37.90 12.19
CA LEU A 56 12.12 39.28 12.56
C LEU A 56 11.39 39.30 13.91
N ILE A 57 11.93 40.07 14.85
CA ILE A 57 11.38 40.23 16.20
C ILE A 57 11.20 41.73 16.46
N ILE A 58 10.01 42.13 16.89
CA ILE A 58 9.64 43.51 17.20
C ILE A 58 9.17 43.55 18.65
N GLY A 59 9.65 44.50 19.45
CA GLY A 59 9.23 44.69 20.84
C GLY A 59 9.22 46.16 21.27
N THR A 60 8.61 46.46 22.42
CA THR A 60 8.56 47.83 22.96
C THR A 60 9.88 48.25 23.59
N ASP A 61 10.52 47.31 24.27
CA ASP A 61 11.74 47.51 25.03
C ASP A 61 12.38 46.15 25.34
N GLY A 62 13.66 46.18 25.73
CA GLY A 62 14.36 44.99 26.13
C GLY A 62 15.80 45.20 26.52
N CYS A 63 16.46 44.10 26.84
CA CYS A 63 17.84 44.06 27.26
C CYS A 63 18.54 42.89 26.58
N ILE A 64 19.77 43.10 26.14
CA ILE A 64 20.65 42.06 25.60
C ILE A 64 21.95 42.10 26.40
N ASP A 65 22.30 40.99 27.02
CA ASP A 65 23.56 40.79 27.73
C ASP A 65 24.49 39.93 26.87
N PHE A 66 25.66 40.47 26.51
CA PHE A 66 26.61 39.82 25.62
C PHE A 66 27.54 38.84 26.32
N ILE A 67 27.67 38.93 27.65
CA ILE A 67 28.48 38.00 28.43
C ILE A 67 27.72 36.69 28.59
N THR A 68 26.49 36.78 29.07
CA THR A 68 25.62 35.62 29.33
C THR A 68 24.87 35.15 28.08
N LYS A 69 24.85 35.97 27.02
CA LYS A 69 23.98 35.82 25.83
C LYS A 69 22.49 35.81 26.19
N ALA A 70 22.12 36.36 27.36
CA ALA A 70 20.73 36.48 27.75
C ALA A 70 20.07 37.64 27.01
N MET A 71 18.81 37.44 26.63
CA MET A 71 17.99 38.46 25.98
C MET A 71 16.64 38.49 26.68
N GLN A 72 16.08 39.67 26.87
CA GLN A 72 14.69 39.85 27.27
C GLN A 72 14.05 40.95 26.43
N LEU A 73 12.87 40.68 25.88
CA LEU A 73 12.05 41.64 25.15
C LEU A 73 10.62 41.62 25.71
N ASN A 74 9.98 42.78 25.76
CA ASN A 74 8.60 42.95 26.21
C ASN A 74 7.68 43.29 25.03
N ASN A 75 6.41 42.84 25.11
CA ASN A 75 5.36 43.04 24.09
C ASN A 75 5.84 42.69 22.67
N VAL A 76 6.27 41.44 22.53
CA VAL A 76 6.98 40.94 21.36
C VAL A 76 6.01 40.49 20.28
N SER A 77 6.29 40.87 19.04
CA SER A 77 5.74 40.25 17.84
C SER A 77 6.89 39.63 17.05
N TYR A 78 6.73 38.39 16.60
CA TYR A 78 7.79 37.67 15.90
C TYR A 78 7.27 37.02 14.63
N ARG A 79 8.16 36.90 13.66
CA ARG A 79 8.00 36.11 12.44
C ARG A 79 9.28 35.31 12.22
N ILE A 80 9.14 34.01 12.05
CA ILE A 80 10.24 33.07 11.83
C ILE A 80 9.99 32.29 10.54
N SER A 81 11.03 32.02 9.78
CA SER A 81 10.96 31.14 8.62
C SER A 81 11.13 29.70 9.06
N LEU A 82 10.14 28.86 8.78
CA LEU A 82 10.22 27.42 8.95
C LEU A 82 10.99 26.89 7.74
N ARG A 83 12.26 26.52 7.92
CA ARG A 83 13.08 25.98 6.84
C ARG A 83 12.61 24.56 6.53
N ASN A 84 11.90 24.40 5.41
CA ASN A 84 11.80 23.12 4.74
C ASN A 84 12.68 23.12 3.49
N GLU A 85 13.79 22.40 3.57
CA GLU A 85 14.60 22.05 2.41
C GLU A 85 13.85 20.96 1.64
N LYS A 86 12.91 21.33 0.77
CA LYS A 86 12.49 20.50 -0.35
C LYS A 86 13.04 21.12 -1.63
N THR A 87 14.16 20.59 -2.11
CA THR A 87 14.67 20.90 -3.45
C THR A 87 13.84 20.12 -4.46
N VAL A 88 12.71 20.65 -4.90
CA VAL A 88 11.99 20.07 -6.04
C VAL A 88 12.79 20.42 -7.28
N THR A 89 13.44 19.42 -7.89
CA THR A 89 14.12 19.60 -9.17
C THR A 89 13.08 19.36 -10.27
N VAL A 90 12.36 20.40 -10.67
CA VAL A 90 11.55 20.31 -11.89
C VAL A 90 12.52 20.41 -13.06
N THR A 91 12.70 19.32 -13.78
CA THR A 91 13.44 19.34 -15.05
C THR A 91 12.42 19.69 -16.13
N ASN A 92 12.49 20.90 -16.69
CA ASN A 92 11.67 21.23 -17.85
C ASN A 92 12.00 20.25 -18.99
N PRO A 93 11.02 19.48 -19.51
CA PRO A 93 11.28 18.46 -20.53
C PRO A 93 11.88 19.01 -21.83
N LYS A 94 11.68 20.32 -22.11
CA LYS A 94 12.17 20.98 -23.33
C LYS A 94 13.49 21.72 -23.15
N THR A 95 13.77 22.29 -21.96
CA THR A 95 14.95 23.14 -21.75
C THR A 95 16.00 22.54 -20.82
N LYS A 96 15.71 21.42 -20.15
CA LYS A 96 16.54 20.82 -19.09
C LYS A 96 16.94 21.82 -17.97
N GLN A 97 16.28 22.97 -17.87
CA GLN A 97 16.51 23.91 -16.79
C GLN A 97 15.97 23.34 -15.48
N LYS A 98 16.79 23.44 -14.42
CA LYS A 98 16.40 23.15 -13.05
C LYS A 98 15.78 24.41 -12.45
N GLU A 99 14.47 24.41 -12.22
CA GLU A 99 13.84 25.43 -11.40
C GLU A 99 13.84 24.97 -9.94
N ILE A 100 14.38 25.81 -9.04
CA ILE A 100 14.39 25.58 -7.59
C ILE A 100 13.27 26.43 -7.00
N HIS A 101 12.18 25.78 -6.57
CA HIS A 101 11.13 26.46 -5.82
C HIS A 101 11.43 26.40 -4.31
N TRP A 102 11.61 27.58 -3.70
CA TRP A 102 11.76 27.72 -2.26
C TRP A 102 10.40 28.00 -1.62
N TYR A 103 9.75 26.99 -1.06
CA TYR A 103 8.58 27.18 -0.22
C TYR A 103 9.02 27.45 1.21
N GLN A 104 9.20 28.73 1.55
CA GLN A 104 9.43 29.14 2.94
C GLN A 104 8.09 29.39 3.63
N MET A 105 7.59 28.39 4.35
CA MET A 105 6.51 28.64 5.30
C MET A 105 7.04 29.53 6.42
N THR A 106 6.24 30.50 6.88
CA THR A 106 6.63 31.35 8.00
C THR A 106 5.66 31.18 9.15
N ALA A 107 6.17 30.96 10.34
CA ALA A 107 5.36 31.07 11.55
C ALA A 107 5.44 32.48 12.11
N ARG A 108 4.36 32.92 12.73
CA ARG A 108 4.26 34.21 13.41
C ARG A 108 3.56 34.08 14.75
N GLY A 109 3.78 35.06 15.60
CA GLY A 109 3.13 35.11 16.89
C GLY A 109 3.41 36.38 17.67
N THR A 110 2.80 36.47 18.82
CA THR A 110 2.99 37.54 19.80
C THR A 110 3.31 36.94 21.16
N ALA A 111 4.00 37.67 22.03
CA ALA A 111 4.23 37.27 23.42
C ALA A 111 4.30 38.51 24.31
N LYS A 112 3.74 38.45 25.52
CA LYS A 112 3.90 39.53 26.51
C LYS A 112 5.36 39.71 26.90
N THR A 113 6.10 38.61 26.98
CA THR A 113 7.54 38.63 27.29
C THR A 113 8.23 37.49 26.56
N ALA A 114 9.36 37.77 25.91
CA ALA A 114 10.26 36.75 25.37
C ALA A 114 11.61 36.85 26.08
N LYS A 115 12.10 35.75 26.66
CA LYS A 115 13.37 35.69 27.39
C LYS A 115 14.22 34.54 26.90
N GLN A 116 15.49 34.78 26.64
CA GLN A 116 16.50 33.73 26.56
C GLN A 116 17.08 33.53 27.96
N ILE A 117 16.64 32.48 28.65
CA ILE A 117 17.00 32.20 30.05
C ILE A 117 18.43 31.67 30.15
N LYS A 118 18.82 30.84 29.17
CA LYS A 118 20.17 30.27 29.02
C LYS A 118 20.52 30.24 27.53
N PRO A 119 21.80 30.07 27.14
CA PRO A 119 22.14 29.72 25.76
C PRO A 119 21.24 28.59 25.27
N HIS A 120 20.61 28.77 24.10
CA HIS A 120 19.71 27.79 23.47
C HIS A 120 18.38 27.50 24.19
N LEU A 121 18.02 28.22 25.26
CA LEU A 121 16.74 28.07 25.95
C LEU A 121 15.95 29.39 25.98
N PHE A 122 14.86 29.42 25.23
CA PHE A 122 13.96 30.56 25.10
C PHE A 122 12.64 30.28 25.83
N GLU A 123 12.08 31.28 26.50
CA GLU A 123 10.78 31.26 27.16
C GLU A 123 9.94 32.45 26.67
N PHE A 124 8.75 32.17 26.17
CA PHE A 124 7.75 33.15 25.78
C PHE A 124 6.55 33.04 26.73
N ARG A 125 6.16 34.16 27.35
CA ARG A 125 5.00 34.23 28.26
C ARG A 125 3.82 34.89 27.58
N THR A 126 2.62 34.33 27.80
CA THR A 126 1.37 34.73 27.15
C THR A 126 1.58 34.82 25.64
N ALA A 127 1.96 33.69 25.05
CA ALA A 127 2.45 33.63 23.68
C ALA A 127 1.39 33.08 22.73
N SER A 128 1.40 33.56 21.49
CA SER A 128 0.63 33.01 20.38
C SER A 128 1.55 32.47 19.29
N TYR A 129 1.06 31.51 18.50
CA TYR A 129 1.74 30.90 17.37
C TYR A 129 0.74 30.57 16.25
N SER A 130 1.08 30.85 15.00
CA SER A 130 0.30 30.49 13.82
C SER A 130 1.19 30.46 12.58
N THR A 131 0.93 29.54 11.64
CA THR A 131 1.55 29.55 10.30
C THR A 131 0.72 30.34 9.28
N CYS A 132 -0.44 30.86 9.69
CA CYS A 132 -1.28 31.67 8.80
C CYS A 132 -0.65 33.02 8.48
N THR A 133 -0.80 33.45 7.24
CA THR A 133 -0.33 34.75 6.74
C THR A 133 -0.96 35.91 7.53
N PRO A 134 -0.37 37.13 7.52
CA PRO A 134 -0.92 38.30 8.18
C PRO A 134 -2.41 38.53 7.99
N ASN A 135 -2.88 38.34 6.76
CA ASN A 135 -4.26 38.57 6.34
C ASN A 135 -5.19 37.37 6.60
N CYS A 136 -4.65 36.23 7.06
CA CYS A 136 -5.41 35.04 7.38
C CYS A 136 -5.33 34.76 8.89
N HIS A 137 -6.48 34.76 9.55
CA HIS A 137 -6.62 34.47 10.98
C HIS A 137 -7.41 33.18 11.24
N ALA A 138 -7.22 32.17 10.38
CA ALA A 138 -7.97 30.92 10.45
C ALA A 138 -7.73 30.18 11.76
N TRP A 139 -6.48 30.07 12.21
CA TRP A 139 -6.15 29.45 13.48
C TRP A 139 -4.96 30.11 14.18
N ASN A 140 -4.92 29.99 15.51
CA ASN A 140 -3.73 30.23 16.32
C ASN A 140 -3.68 29.32 17.54
N LEU A 141 -2.48 29.03 18.02
CA LEU A 141 -2.25 28.49 19.35
C LEU A 141 -1.99 29.65 20.30
N ARG A 142 -2.60 29.64 21.47
CA ARG A 142 -2.28 30.55 22.58
C ARG A 142 -1.87 29.74 23.80
N ALA A 143 -0.74 30.07 24.41
CA ALA A 143 -0.22 29.37 25.58
C ALA A 143 0.20 30.36 26.66
N SER A 144 0.09 29.95 27.94
CA SER A 144 0.57 30.77 29.04
C SER A 144 2.11 30.89 29.02
N THR A 145 2.78 29.80 28.64
CA THR A 145 4.23 29.72 28.54
C THR A 145 4.61 28.80 27.39
N ILE A 146 5.52 29.23 26.51
CA ILE A 146 6.18 28.37 25.51
C ILE A 146 7.68 28.38 25.81
N ARG A 147 8.31 27.22 25.92
CA ARG A 147 9.76 27.08 26.07
C ARG A 147 10.32 26.36 24.85
N LEU A 148 11.33 26.95 24.23
CA LEU A 148 12.03 26.38 23.08
C LEU A 148 13.46 26.07 23.49
N ASN A 149 13.85 24.80 23.41
CA ASN A 149 15.20 24.34 23.66
C ASN A 149 15.83 23.89 22.33
N THR A 150 16.66 24.76 21.75
CA THR A 150 17.28 24.51 20.44
C THR A 150 18.38 23.46 20.48
N THR A 151 18.98 23.21 21.66
CA THR A 151 19.99 22.13 21.82
C THR A 151 19.33 20.76 21.74
N SER A 152 18.24 20.56 22.48
CA SER A 152 17.52 19.29 22.42
C SER A 152 16.73 19.16 21.12
N GLY A 153 16.20 20.27 20.59
CA GLY A 153 15.26 20.29 19.47
C GLY A 153 13.79 20.30 19.91
N ARG A 154 13.53 20.64 21.18
CA ARG A 154 12.23 20.45 21.84
C ARG A 154 11.53 21.77 22.16
N GLY A 155 10.28 21.90 21.74
CA GLY A 155 9.35 22.93 22.19
C GLY A 155 8.37 22.36 23.22
N THR A 156 8.12 23.09 24.32
CA THR A 156 7.07 22.77 25.29
C THR A 156 6.16 23.96 25.49
N SER A 157 4.85 23.74 25.59
CA SER A 157 3.90 24.81 25.88
C SER A 157 2.89 24.40 26.93
N TYR A 158 2.54 25.35 27.81
CA TYR A 158 1.65 25.14 28.95
C TYR A 158 0.35 25.89 28.76
N ASN A 159 -0.76 25.26 29.17
CA ASN A 159 -2.12 25.78 29.04
C ASN A 159 -2.41 26.26 27.61
N THR A 160 -2.10 25.39 26.64
CA THR A 160 -2.19 25.71 25.21
C THR A 160 -3.62 25.55 24.74
N ARG A 161 -4.15 26.57 24.05
CA ARG A 161 -5.47 26.57 23.42
C ARG A 161 -5.31 26.75 21.92
N LEU A 162 -5.88 25.84 21.14
CA LEU A 162 -6.06 26.02 19.71
C LEU A 162 -7.36 26.78 19.49
N ASN A 163 -7.25 27.97 18.88
CA ASN A 163 -8.41 28.75 18.48
C ASN A 163 -8.55 28.68 16.96
N ILE A 164 -9.75 28.41 16.48
CA ILE A 164 -10.13 28.55 15.07
C ILE A 164 -11.10 29.71 14.96
N HIS A 165 -10.81 30.68 14.10
CA HIS A 165 -11.60 31.93 13.96
C HIS A 165 -11.92 32.61 15.31
N GLY A 166 -10.99 32.51 16.27
CA GLY A 166 -11.14 33.08 17.62
C GLY A 166 -11.88 32.20 18.62
N ILE A 167 -12.48 31.08 18.20
CA ILE A 167 -13.18 30.13 19.06
C ILE A 167 -12.19 29.08 19.58
N PRO A 168 -12.03 28.89 20.90
CA PRO A 168 -11.17 27.84 21.44
C PRO A 168 -11.82 26.47 21.22
N ILE A 169 -11.21 25.63 20.38
CA ILE A 169 -11.72 24.30 20.03
C ILE A 169 -11.00 23.15 20.75
N PHE A 170 -9.75 23.39 21.20
CA PHE A 170 -8.96 22.39 21.90
C PHE A 170 -8.10 23.05 22.97
N TYR A 171 -8.00 22.39 24.12
CA TYR A 171 -7.16 22.79 25.25
C TYR A 171 -6.29 21.63 25.68
N THR A 172 -5.01 21.91 25.93
CA THR A 172 -4.11 20.98 26.60
C THR A 172 -3.30 21.69 27.70
N PRO A 173 -3.21 21.11 28.90
CA PRO A 173 -2.39 21.67 29.98
C PRO A 173 -0.91 21.66 29.63
N TYR A 174 -0.46 20.70 28.80
CA TYR A 174 0.93 20.55 28.38
C TYR A 174 1.00 19.99 26.96
N PHE A 175 1.73 20.68 26.08
CA PHE A 175 1.97 20.25 24.70
C PHE A 175 3.47 20.24 24.42
N ASN A 176 3.93 19.19 23.76
CA ASN A 176 5.33 18.96 23.45
C ASN A 176 5.46 18.75 21.94
N PHE A 177 6.36 19.49 21.29
CA PHE A 177 6.49 19.47 19.83
C PHE A 177 7.96 19.57 19.38
N PRO A 178 8.32 18.93 18.25
CA PRO A 178 9.62 19.12 17.63
C PRO A 178 9.80 20.54 17.10
N ILE A 179 11.00 21.11 17.26
CA ILE A 179 11.44 22.31 16.53
C ILE A 179 12.55 22.01 15.51
N ASN A 180 12.90 20.73 15.32
CA ASN A 180 13.79 20.24 14.28
C ASN A 180 13.32 18.84 13.80
N LYS A 181 14.07 18.19 12.92
CA LYS A 181 13.73 16.86 12.36
C LYS A 181 13.72 15.70 13.39
N LYS A 182 14.03 15.95 14.66
CA LYS A 182 13.98 14.92 15.70
C LYS A 182 12.53 14.61 16.05
N ARG A 183 12.22 13.34 16.30
CA ARG A 183 10.88 12.89 16.68
C ARG A 183 10.69 13.05 18.20
N TYR A 184 9.47 13.36 18.63
CA TYR A 184 9.12 13.43 20.07
C TYR A 184 7.77 12.77 20.32
N SER A 185 7.59 12.24 21.52
CA SER A 185 6.31 11.71 21.96
C SER A 185 5.27 12.82 22.17
N GLY A 186 4.02 12.53 21.80
CA GLY A 186 2.90 13.45 21.91
C GLY A 186 1.64 12.95 21.20
N PHE A 187 0.53 13.66 21.39
CA PHE A 187 -0.71 13.41 20.65
C PHE A 187 -0.55 13.79 19.18
N LEU A 188 -1.03 12.94 18.28
CA LEU A 188 -1.24 13.30 16.88
C LEU A 188 -2.67 13.86 16.71
N MET A 189 -2.97 14.41 15.54
CA MET A 189 -4.29 14.98 15.27
C MET A 189 -5.38 13.89 15.38
N PRO A 190 -6.44 14.10 16.18
CA PRO A 190 -7.56 13.17 16.22
C PRO A 190 -8.34 13.19 14.90
N SER A 191 -9.01 12.08 14.60
CA SER A 191 -9.91 11.97 13.44
C SER A 191 -11.31 11.56 13.87
N TYR A 192 -12.30 12.01 13.10
CA TYR A 192 -13.69 11.63 13.27
C TYR A 192 -14.20 10.93 12.01
N GLY A 193 -14.93 9.85 12.19
CA GLY A 193 -15.68 9.22 11.13
C GLY A 193 -16.93 8.55 11.65
N SER A 194 -17.68 7.93 10.77
CA SER A 194 -18.80 7.08 11.14
C SER A 194 -19.01 6.02 10.08
N ASN A 195 -19.44 4.83 10.48
CA ASN A 195 -19.95 3.83 9.55
C ASN A 195 -21.14 3.05 10.13
N SER A 196 -21.84 2.29 9.28
CA SER A 196 -22.99 1.47 9.69
C SER A 196 -22.63 0.47 10.79
N ARG A 197 -21.45 -0.15 10.70
CA ARG A 197 -21.02 -1.23 11.61
C ARG A 197 -20.60 -0.75 13.01
N SER A 198 -19.99 0.43 13.12
CA SER A 198 -19.36 0.92 14.36
C SER A 198 -19.97 2.21 14.89
N GLY A 199 -20.86 2.85 14.11
CA GLY A 199 -21.50 4.11 14.47
C GLY A 199 -20.52 5.27 14.34
N SER A 200 -20.62 6.29 15.19
CA SER A 200 -19.63 7.38 15.24
C SER A 200 -18.32 6.89 15.86
N ILE A 201 -17.20 7.28 15.26
CA ILE A 201 -15.84 6.86 15.60
C ILE A 201 -15.00 8.11 15.86
N LEU A 202 -14.38 8.19 17.05
CA LEU A 202 -13.37 9.20 17.38
C LEU A 202 -12.04 8.51 17.68
N SER A 203 -11.01 8.82 16.88
CA SER A 203 -9.66 8.26 17.04
C SER A 203 -8.72 9.28 17.67
N ILE A 204 -8.00 8.91 18.75
CA ILE A 204 -7.11 9.82 19.47
C ILE A 204 -5.69 9.21 19.58
N PRO A 205 -4.88 9.29 18.51
CA PRO A 205 -3.53 8.73 18.49
C PRO A 205 -2.54 9.43 19.42
N TYR A 206 -1.74 8.66 20.15
CA TYR A 206 -0.57 9.13 20.90
C TYR A 206 0.69 8.40 20.44
N TYR A 207 1.66 9.18 19.95
CA TYR A 207 2.94 8.69 19.46
C TYR A 207 3.98 8.68 20.59
N PHE A 208 4.76 7.62 20.65
CA PHE A 208 5.88 7.38 21.56
C PHE A 208 7.17 7.29 20.75
N ASN A 209 8.02 8.32 20.86
CA ASN A 209 9.40 8.23 20.39
C ASN A 209 10.25 7.55 21.46
N LEU A 210 10.45 6.24 21.36
CA LEU A 210 11.18 5.45 22.37
C LEU A 210 12.69 5.55 22.15
N ALA A 211 13.16 5.36 20.91
CA ALA A 211 14.54 5.52 20.50
C ALA A 211 14.64 5.98 19.03
N PRO A 212 15.82 6.37 18.51
CA PRO A 212 15.97 6.77 17.11
C PRO A 212 15.56 5.70 16.10
N ASN A 213 15.59 4.43 16.50
CA ASN A 213 15.43 3.28 15.64
C ASN A 213 14.19 2.43 15.98
N TYR A 214 13.36 2.82 16.95
CA TYR A 214 12.05 2.21 17.18
C TYR A 214 11.08 3.17 17.87
N ASP A 215 9.81 3.06 17.52
CA ASP A 215 8.72 3.89 18.02
C ASP A 215 7.43 3.10 18.22
N ALA A 216 6.47 3.69 18.93
CA ALA A 216 5.14 3.12 19.12
C ALA A 216 4.05 4.18 18.97
N THR A 217 2.86 3.79 18.53
CA THR A 217 1.67 4.65 18.51
C THR A 217 0.51 3.88 19.11
N VAL A 218 -0.16 4.47 20.11
CA VAL A 218 -1.38 3.90 20.70
C VAL A 218 -2.55 4.79 20.34
N THR A 219 -3.58 4.22 19.73
CA THR A 219 -4.75 4.92 19.20
C THR A 219 -6.02 4.29 19.78
N PRO A 220 -6.58 4.85 20.86
CA PRO A 220 -7.96 4.58 21.24
C PRO A 220 -8.92 5.06 20.13
N LYS A 221 -9.72 4.13 19.60
CA LYS A 221 -10.86 4.39 18.72
C LYS A 221 -12.14 4.21 19.52
N ILE A 222 -12.82 5.32 19.85
CA ILE A 222 -14.08 5.32 20.59
C ILE A 222 -15.23 5.18 19.59
N MET A 223 -15.97 4.08 19.66
CA MET A 223 -17.05 3.73 18.73
C MET A 223 -18.38 3.65 19.47
N THR A 224 -19.41 4.35 18.99
CA THR A 224 -20.70 4.42 19.69
C THR A 224 -21.39 3.06 19.78
N HIS A 225 -21.33 2.24 18.72
CA HIS A 225 -22.00 0.94 18.70
C HIS A 225 -21.25 -0.17 19.43
N ARG A 226 -19.91 -0.07 19.55
CA ARG A 226 -19.04 -1.19 19.98
C ARG A 226 -18.37 -0.98 21.33
N GLY A 227 -17.79 0.20 21.57
CA GLY A 227 -16.93 0.46 22.73
C GLY A 227 -15.61 1.12 22.32
N VAL A 228 -14.54 0.88 23.08
CA VAL A 228 -13.21 1.42 22.80
C VAL A 228 -12.32 0.32 22.27
N LEU A 229 -11.87 0.47 21.02
CA LEU A 229 -10.83 -0.37 20.43
C LEU A 229 -9.48 0.32 20.64
N TRP A 230 -8.54 -0.41 21.24
CA TRP A 230 -7.16 0.03 21.42
C TRP A 230 -6.32 -0.50 20.28
N ASN A 231 -5.89 0.38 19.37
CA ASN A 231 -4.91 0.04 18.35
C ASN A 231 -3.50 0.42 18.82
N GLY A 232 -2.54 -0.47 18.66
CA GLY A 232 -1.13 -0.27 18.93
C GLY A 232 -0.31 -0.60 17.70
N LEU A 233 0.54 0.33 17.27
CA LEU A 233 1.52 0.14 16.21
C LEU A 233 2.91 0.30 16.81
N PHE A 234 3.75 -0.73 16.76
CA PHE A 234 5.16 -0.64 17.14
C PHE A 234 6.02 -0.83 15.90
N ARG A 235 6.98 0.05 15.64
CA ARG A 235 7.87 -0.04 14.47
C ARG A 235 9.31 -0.07 14.94
N TYR A 236 10.14 -0.85 14.27
CA TYR A 236 11.56 -0.94 14.56
C TYR A 236 12.40 -1.01 13.29
N LEU A 237 13.63 -0.53 13.44
CA LEU A 237 14.71 -0.58 12.46
C LEU A 237 15.99 -0.95 13.22
N THR A 238 16.69 -1.96 12.75
CA THR A 238 18.02 -2.36 13.22
C THR A 238 18.96 -2.34 12.03
N GLU A 239 20.23 -2.65 12.24
CA GLU A 239 21.20 -2.74 11.12
C GLU A 239 20.81 -3.82 10.10
N LYS A 240 20.08 -4.86 10.54
CA LYS A 240 19.73 -6.02 9.71
C LYS A 240 18.24 -6.10 9.40
N SER A 241 17.38 -5.50 10.22
CA SER A 241 15.94 -5.75 10.15
C SER A 241 15.13 -4.47 10.16
N ASN A 242 14.03 -4.45 9.45
CA ASN A 242 12.96 -3.47 9.62
C ASN A 242 11.65 -4.22 9.79
N GLY A 243 10.75 -3.71 10.62
CA GLY A 243 9.49 -4.38 10.86
C GLY A 243 8.53 -3.60 11.73
N GLN A 244 7.32 -4.15 11.86
CA GLN A 244 6.25 -3.57 12.63
C GLN A 244 5.33 -4.63 13.25
N PHE A 245 4.78 -4.30 14.41
CA PHE A 245 3.71 -5.04 15.05
C PHE A 245 2.46 -4.16 15.09
N HIS A 246 1.33 -4.72 14.67
CA HIS A 246 0.02 -4.13 14.88
C HIS A 246 -0.77 -4.98 15.88
N VAL A 247 -1.36 -4.34 16.88
CA VAL A 247 -2.18 -4.97 17.91
C VAL A 247 -3.48 -4.20 18.02
N SER A 248 -4.60 -4.90 17.96
CA SER A 248 -5.92 -4.30 18.18
C SER A 248 -6.68 -5.07 19.22
N PHE A 249 -7.17 -4.38 20.23
CA PHE A 249 -7.87 -5.02 21.34
C PHE A 249 -9.12 -4.25 21.74
N ILE A 250 -10.26 -4.93 21.79
CA ILE A 250 -11.51 -4.40 22.33
C ILE A 250 -12.01 -5.31 23.44
N ASN A 251 -12.34 -4.69 24.57
CA ASN A 251 -12.97 -5.37 25.69
C ASN A 251 -14.50 -5.24 25.57
N SER A 252 -15.22 -6.36 25.66
CA SER A 252 -16.69 -6.42 25.65
C SER A 252 -17.34 -5.66 24.49
N ASP A 253 -17.09 -6.11 23.25
CA ASP A 253 -17.72 -5.54 22.04
C ASP A 253 -19.25 -5.73 22.08
N ARG A 254 -19.97 -4.61 22.28
CA ARG A 254 -21.43 -4.60 22.40
C ARG A 254 -22.16 -4.92 21.10
N ALA A 255 -21.61 -4.55 19.95
CA ALA A 255 -22.26 -4.86 18.68
C ALA A 255 -22.07 -6.34 18.35
N PHE A 256 -20.87 -6.88 18.58
CA PHE A 256 -20.59 -8.30 18.42
C PHE A 256 -21.47 -9.16 19.32
N LYS A 257 -21.62 -8.81 20.61
CA LYS A 257 -22.52 -9.55 21.52
C LYS A 257 -23.99 -9.51 21.08
N ARG A 258 -24.46 -8.39 20.51
CA ARG A 258 -25.82 -8.31 19.94
C ARG A 258 -25.95 -9.20 18.70
N PHE A 259 -24.94 -9.18 17.84
CA PHE A 259 -24.88 -10.03 16.64
C PHE A 259 -24.86 -11.52 17.01
N GLN A 260 -24.09 -11.93 18.03
CA GLN A 260 -24.12 -13.30 18.55
C GLN A 260 -25.54 -13.73 18.92
N ASN A 261 -26.30 -12.88 19.63
CA ASN A 261 -27.67 -13.21 20.03
C ASN A 261 -28.65 -13.31 18.84
N THR A 262 -28.57 -12.40 17.86
CA THR A 262 -29.43 -12.45 16.66
C THR A 262 -29.06 -13.64 15.77
N ALA A 263 -27.78 -14.00 15.75
CA ALA A 263 -27.26 -15.10 14.94
C ALA A 263 -27.80 -16.46 15.34
N LEU A 264 -28.11 -16.67 16.63
CA LEU A 264 -28.73 -17.90 17.14
C LEU A 264 -30.06 -18.21 16.44
N THR A 265 -30.79 -17.18 15.99
CA THR A 265 -32.07 -17.33 15.29
C THR A 265 -31.92 -17.21 13.78
N GLU A 266 -31.11 -16.25 13.29
CA GLU A 266 -31.00 -15.96 11.85
C GLU A 266 -30.16 -17.00 11.11
N TRP A 267 -29.15 -17.59 11.76
CA TRP A 267 -28.24 -18.58 11.18
C TRP A 267 -28.20 -19.87 12.02
N ALA A 268 -29.34 -20.27 12.60
CA ALA A 268 -29.47 -21.47 13.44
C ALA A 268 -28.99 -22.77 12.76
N THR A 269 -29.04 -22.82 11.41
CA THR A 269 -28.59 -23.96 10.60
C THR A 269 -27.16 -23.82 10.10
N SER A 270 -26.46 -22.73 10.43
CA SER A 270 -25.10 -22.52 9.96
C SER A 270 -24.12 -23.43 10.69
N PRO A 271 -23.27 -24.18 9.97
CA PRO A 271 -22.28 -25.07 10.56
C PRO A 271 -21.21 -24.34 11.39
N THR A 272 -21.02 -23.04 11.16
CA THR A 272 -20.01 -22.22 11.86
C THR A 272 -20.58 -21.47 13.05
N LEU A 273 -21.88 -21.62 13.35
CA LEU A 273 -22.53 -20.95 14.47
C LEU A 273 -21.84 -21.27 15.80
N HIS A 274 -21.39 -22.50 16.00
CA HIS A 274 -20.69 -22.91 17.22
C HIS A 274 -19.38 -22.13 17.45
N ASN A 275 -18.65 -21.76 16.38
CA ASN A 275 -17.46 -20.90 16.50
C ASN A 275 -17.85 -19.52 17.03
N LEU A 276 -18.95 -18.96 16.52
CA LEU A 276 -19.48 -17.67 16.95
C LEU A 276 -19.98 -17.71 18.40
N GLU A 277 -20.64 -18.78 18.82
CA GLU A 277 -21.11 -18.97 20.20
C GLU A 277 -19.96 -19.04 21.21
N ASN A 278 -18.89 -19.76 20.86
CA ASN A 278 -17.70 -19.89 21.69
C ASN A 278 -16.79 -18.66 21.64
N ALA A 279 -16.99 -17.77 20.67
CA ALA A 279 -16.17 -16.58 20.52
C ALA A 279 -16.36 -15.61 21.69
N SER A 280 -15.24 -15.14 22.23
CA SER A 280 -15.26 -14.16 23.31
C SER A 280 -15.66 -12.78 22.77
N PRO A 281 -16.47 -12.00 23.52
CA PRO A 281 -16.70 -10.59 23.19
C PRO A 281 -15.46 -9.71 23.44
N ASN A 282 -14.37 -10.28 24.01
CA ASN A 282 -13.07 -9.65 24.08
C ASN A 282 -12.27 -10.06 22.84
N ARG A 283 -12.08 -9.13 21.92
CA ARG A 283 -11.58 -9.42 20.58
C ARG A 283 -10.18 -8.86 20.40
N LEU A 284 -9.32 -9.62 19.73
CA LEU A 284 -7.90 -9.34 19.52
C LEU A 284 -7.54 -9.54 18.06
N GLY A 285 -6.83 -8.57 17.48
CA GLY A 285 -6.12 -8.70 16.22
C GLY A 285 -4.63 -8.48 16.44
N PHE A 286 -3.80 -9.26 15.76
CA PHE A 286 -2.35 -9.17 15.81
C PHE A 286 -1.76 -9.35 14.40
N SER A 287 -0.85 -8.45 14.02
CA SER A 287 -0.07 -8.58 12.80
C SER A 287 1.41 -8.31 13.10
N TRP A 288 2.30 -9.10 12.52
CA TRP A 288 3.74 -8.90 12.56
C TRP A 288 4.32 -9.00 11.16
N GLN A 289 4.93 -7.91 10.73
CA GLN A 289 5.66 -7.84 9.47
C GLN A 289 7.12 -7.52 9.75
N ASN A 290 8.02 -8.29 9.16
CA ASN A 290 9.46 -8.07 9.31
C ASN A 290 10.20 -8.47 8.05
N GLN A 291 11.16 -7.65 7.66
CA GLN A 291 12.17 -7.99 6.67
C GLN A 291 13.55 -7.92 7.33
N THR A 292 14.33 -8.98 7.20
CA THR A 292 15.68 -9.09 7.73
C THR A 292 16.66 -9.43 6.60
N ARG A 293 17.68 -8.61 6.43
CA ARG A 293 18.86 -8.92 5.62
C ARG A 293 19.98 -9.37 6.55
N PHE A 294 20.23 -10.68 6.62
CA PHE A 294 21.28 -11.23 7.47
C PHE A 294 22.68 -10.92 6.93
N ASN A 295 22.83 -10.99 5.60
CA ASN A 295 24.00 -10.61 4.82
C ASN A 295 23.58 -10.36 3.34
N PRO A 296 24.50 -10.08 2.39
CA PRO A 296 24.11 -9.82 1.00
C PRO A 296 23.35 -10.94 0.28
N HIS A 297 23.47 -12.19 0.73
CA HIS A 297 22.86 -13.36 0.10
C HIS A 297 21.64 -13.91 0.85
N TRP A 298 21.65 -13.83 2.19
CA TRP A 298 20.59 -14.34 3.04
C TRP A 298 19.63 -13.24 3.47
N ASN A 299 18.38 -13.38 3.08
CA ASN A 299 17.26 -12.56 3.48
C ASN A 299 16.20 -13.41 4.18
N GLY A 300 15.46 -12.85 5.10
CA GLY A 300 14.30 -13.50 5.71
C GLY A 300 13.16 -12.51 5.85
N ASP A 301 11.94 -13.02 5.75
CA ASP A 301 10.74 -12.24 5.99
C ASP A 301 9.74 -13.02 6.82
N ILE A 302 8.93 -12.27 7.57
CA ILE A 302 7.85 -12.78 8.38
C ILE A 302 6.63 -11.93 8.10
N ASP A 303 5.52 -12.58 7.82
CA ASP A 303 4.19 -11.99 7.70
C ASP A 303 3.21 -12.87 8.49
N TYR A 304 2.91 -12.46 9.72
CA TYR A 304 2.10 -13.23 10.65
C TYR A 304 0.85 -12.45 11.04
N ASN A 305 -0.32 -12.94 10.61
CA ASN A 305 -1.61 -12.31 10.90
C ASN A 305 -2.50 -13.26 11.71
N TYR A 306 -3.15 -12.73 12.75
CA TYR A 306 -4.01 -13.50 13.64
C TYR A 306 -5.18 -12.63 14.15
N VAL A 307 -6.36 -13.24 14.25
CA VAL A 307 -7.53 -12.64 14.91
C VAL A 307 -8.21 -13.62 15.84
N SER A 308 -8.93 -13.10 16.83
CA SER A 308 -9.62 -13.89 17.86
C SER A 308 -10.86 -14.63 17.36
N ASP A 309 -11.52 -14.13 16.33
CA ASP A 309 -12.82 -14.60 15.87
C ASP A 309 -13.02 -14.36 14.37
N ASP A 310 -13.93 -15.13 13.78
CA ASP A 310 -14.19 -15.15 12.34
C ASP A 310 -14.80 -13.85 11.81
N GLN A 311 -15.38 -13.00 12.66
CA GLN A 311 -16.05 -11.75 12.26
C GLN A 311 -15.13 -10.51 12.38
N PHE A 312 -13.87 -10.69 12.78
CA PHE A 312 -12.99 -9.59 13.17
C PHE A 312 -12.68 -8.61 12.02
N THR A 313 -12.21 -9.13 10.88
CA THR A 313 -11.83 -8.31 9.72
C THR A 313 -13.03 -7.62 9.09
N LYS A 314 -14.21 -8.27 9.12
CA LYS A 314 -15.48 -7.71 8.65
C LYS A 314 -15.88 -6.45 9.44
N ASP A 315 -15.61 -6.45 10.74
CA ASP A 315 -16.05 -5.38 11.65
C ASP A 315 -15.07 -4.19 11.72
N PHE A 316 -13.77 -4.47 11.64
CA PHE A 316 -12.72 -3.46 11.84
C PHE A 316 -11.93 -3.10 10.56
N GLY A 317 -12.15 -3.85 9.47
CA GLY A 317 -11.53 -3.64 8.17
C GLY A 317 -10.03 -3.96 8.11
N ALA A 318 -9.44 -3.73 6.93
CA ALA A 318 -8.01 -4.00 6.64
C ALA A 318 -7.03 -3.04 7.33
N SER A 319 -7.50 -1.98 7.99
CA SER A 319 -6.64 -1.01 8.72
C SER A 319 -5.87 -1.64 9.90
N THR A 320 -6.22 -2.88 10.26
CA THR A 320 -5.74 -3.58 11.46
C THR A 320 -4.97 -4.87 11.14
N VAL A 321 -5.31 -5.51 10.03
CA VAL A 321 -4.67 -6.71 9.49
C VAL A 321 -4.67 -6.49 7.98
N GLU A 322 -3.51 -6.55 7.31
CA GLU A 322 -3.38 -6.27 5.87
C GLU A 322 -4.01 -7.38 5.02
N SER A 323 -5.33 -7.57 5.14
CA SER A 323 -6.08 -8.47 4.28
C SER A 323 -7.55 -8.08 4.28
N SER A 324 -8.08 -7.82 3.08
CA SER A 324 -9.53 -7.82 2.81
C SER A 324 -10.06 -9.24 2.66
N GLU A 325 -9.21 -10.26 2.81
CA GLU A 325 -9.53 -11.65 2.58
C GLU A 325 -9.94 -12.33 3.90
N ASN A 326 -10.80 -13.32 3.79
CA ASN A 326 -11.10 -14.27 4.86
C ASN A 326 -9.96 -15.28 5.08
N GLN A 327 -8.75 -15.03 4.57
CA GLN A 327 -7.57 -15.87 4.70
C GLN A 327 -6.40 -15.06 5.22
N LEU A 328 -6.09 -15.22 6.50
CA LEU A 328 -4.98 -14.50 7.13
C LEU A 328 -3.69 -15.31 6.99
N LEU A 329 -2.75 -14.76 6.22
CA LEU A 329 -1.45 -15.36 5.98
C LEU A 329 -0.61 -15.39 7.27
N ARG A 330 -0.03 -16.54 7.56
CA ARG A 330 0.93 -16.77 8.65
C ARG A 330 2.16 -17.45 8.07
N GLN A 331 3.16 -16.67 7.72
CA GLN A 331 4.30 -17.10 6.92
C GLN A 331 5.63 -16.60 7.48
N ALA A 332 6.64 -17.47 7.42
CA ALA A 332 8.03 -17.11 7.59
C ALA A 332 8.85 -17.71 6.45
N ARG A 333 9.67 -16.87 5.80
CA ARG A 333 10.56 -17.28 4.71
C ARG A 333 12.01 -16.97 5.04
N LEU A 334 12.88 -17.86 4.60
CA LEU A 334 14.32 -17.69 4.57
C LEU A 334 14.79 -17.92 3.14
N MET A 335 15.39 -16.92 2.54
CA MET A 335 15.82 -16.90 1.15
C MET A 335 17.32 -16.74 1.05
N TYR A 336 17.94 -17.54 0.20
CA TYR A 336 19.31 -17.35 -0.24
C TYR A 336 19.33 -17.05 -1.74
N ALA A 337 20.09 -16.03 -2.13
CA ALA A 337 20.35 -15.71 -3.53
C ALA A 337 21.87 -15.68 -3.78
N GLY A 338 22.36 -16.66 -4.55
CA GLY A 338 23.72 -16.70 -5.09
C GLY A 338 23.74 -16.37 -6.58
N GLU A 339 24.90 -16.58 -7.21
CA GLU A 339 25.09 -16.35 -8.65
C GLU A 339 24.36 -17.39 -9.52
N HIS A 340 24.48 -18.68 -9.16
CA HIS A 340 23.94 -19.80 -9.94
C HIS A 340 22.82 -20.56 -9.23
N TRP A 341 22.53 -20.26 -7.97
CA TRP A 341 21.49 -20.97 -7.24
C TRP A 341 20.80 -20.07 -6.22
N ASN A 342 19.52 -20.39 -6.00
CA ASN A 342 18.72 -19.81 -4.95
C ASN A 342 18.06 -20.90 -4.11
N PHE A 343 17.79 -20.57 -2.86
CA PHE A 343 17.10 -21.45 -1.94
C PHE A 343 16.00 -20.69 -1.21
N LEU A 344 14.85 -21.34 -1.02
CA LEU A 344 13.73 -20.86 -0.23
C LEU A 344 13.39 -21.91 0.82
N GLY A 345 13.55 -21.55 2.10
CA GLY A 345 12.87 -22.22 3.21
C GLY A 345 11.61 -21.45 3.57
N ASN A 346 10.46 -22.12 3.56
CA ASN A 346 9.16 -21.52 3.80
C ASN A 346 8.37 -22.35 4.83
N VAL A 347 7.71 -21.66 5.75
CA VAL A 347 6.72 -22.21 6.67
C VAL A 347 5.48 -21.34 6.54
N GLN A 348 4.40 -21.91 6.02
CA GLN A 348 3.19 -21.16 5.65
C GLN A 348 1.93 -21.87 6.17
N ASP A 349 1.12 -21.12 6.89
CA ASP A 349 -0.20 -21.51 7.42
C ASP A 349 -1.19 -20.36 7.16
N TYR A 350 -2.49 -20.68 7.10
CA TYR A 350 -3.55 -19.69 6.95
C TYR A 350 -4.54 -19.79 8.09
N GLN A 351 -4.93 -18.67 8.69
CA GLN A 351 -6.15 -18.64 9.49
C GLN A 351 -7.29 -18.24 8.55
N THR A 352 -8.03 -19.24 8.07
CA THR A 352 -9.26 -19.02 7.31
C THR A 352 -10.37 -18.65 8.28
N LEU A 353 -10.98 -17.50 8.08
CA LEU A 353 -12.14 -17.01 8.82
C LEU A 353 -13.40 -17.56 8.17
N HIS A 354 -14.32 -18.05 8.99
CA HIS A 354 -15.60 -18.60 8.54
C HIS A 354 -16.80 -17.82 9.10
N PRO A 355 -17.03 -16.55 8.68
CA PRO A 355 -18.17 -15.76 9.12
C PRO A 355 -19.50 -16.51 8.95
N VAL A 356 -20.34 -16.50 9.98
CA VAL A 356 -21.62 -17.25 10.01
C VAL A 356 -22.62 -16.78 8.94
N ASP A 357 -22.49 -15.52 8.52
CA ASP A 357 -23.40 -14.78 7.64
C ASP A 357 -22.85 -14.62 6.21
N GLU A 358 -21.82 -15.40 5.85
CA GLU A 358 -21.23 -15.45 4.51
C GLU A 358 -21.33 -16.87 3.90
N LEU A 359 -21.04 -16.97 2.61
CA LEU A 359 -20.95 -18.26 1.93
C LEU A 359 -19.83 -19.11 2.52
N ASN A 360 -20.01 -20.43 2.49
CA ASN A 360 -19.04 -21.37 3.06
C ASN A 360 -17.66 -21.18 2.44
N THR A 361 -16.71 -20.79 3.28
CA THR A 361 -15.29 -20.70 2.96
C THR A 361 -14.61 -22.02 3.27
N THR A 362 -13.63 -22.43 2.46
CA THR A 362 -12.85 -23.64 2.73
C THR A 362 -11.46 -23.26 3.24
N ASN A 363 -10.96 -24.00 4.24
CA ASN A 363 -9.59 -23.91 4.71
C ASN A 363 -8.60 -24.20 3.56
N GLN A 364 -7.48 -23.49 3.59
CA GLN A 364 -6.37 -23.69 2.65
C GLN A 364 -5.41 -24.77 3.12
N TYR A 365 -4.63 -25.30 2.18
CA TYR A 365 -3.49 -26.16 2.49
C TYR A 365 -2.31 -25.34 3.03
N ASN A 366 -1.72 -25.84 4.11
CA ASN A 366 -0.51 -25.31 4.71
C ASN A 366 0.71 -26.01 4.13
N ARG A 367 1.86 -25.31 4.10
CA ARG A 367 3.16 -25.82 3.64
C ARG A 367 4.16 -25.80 4.80
N LEU A 368 4.35 -26.93 5.47
CA LEU A 368 5.01 -27.03 6.78
C LEU A 368 6.05 -28.17 6.89
N PRO A 369 7.32 -27.97 6.51
CA PRO A 369 7.85 -26.84 5.74
C PRO A 369 7.76 -27.07 4.22
N GLN A 370 8.13 -26.05 3.45
CA GLN A 370 8.47 -26.11 2.04
C GLN A 370 9.93 -25.67 1.88
N LEU A 371 10.75 -26.50 1.26
CA LEU A 371 12.14 -26.21 0.93
C LEU A 371 12.30 -26.29 -0.59
N GLN A 372 12.74 -25.21 -1.23
CA GLN A 372 12.99 -25.16 -2.67
C GLN A 372 14.45 -24.83 -2.92
N LEU A 373 15.07 -25.53 -3.86
CA LEU A 373 16.42 -25.25 -4.34
C LEU A 373 16.37 -25.23 -5.87
N ASN A 374 16.70 -24.08 -6.43
CA ASN A 374 16.81 -23.90 -7.87
C ASN A 374 18.24 -23.52 -8.22
N SER A 375 18.79 -24.13 -9.27
CA SER A 375 20.08 -23.78 -9.83
C SER A 375 20.03 -23.67 -11.34
N GLU A 376 20.85 -22.77 -11.87
CA GLU A 376 21.04 -22.53 -13.29
C GLU A 376 22.50 -22.18 -13.55
N TYR A 377 23.14 -22.99 -14.39
CA TYR A 377 24.53 -22.82 -14.82
C TYR A 377 24.53 -22.56 -16.33
N PRO A 378 24.44 -21.29 -16.75
CA PRO A 378 24.53 -20.92 -18.16
C PRO A 378 25.94 -21.15 -18.71
N ASP A 379 26.05 -21.38 -20.01
CA ASP A 379 27.33 -21.56 -20.73
C ASP A 379 28.31 -22.54 -20.06
N ALA A 380 27.77 -23.61 -19.47
CA ALA A 380 28.53 -24.66 -18.81
C ALA A 380 29.20 -25.59 -19.83
N LEU A 381 29.55 -26.81 -19.41
CA LEU A 381 30.29 -27.76 -20.25
C LEU A 381 29.62 -27.93 -21.64
N GLY A 382 30.36 -27.62 -22.70
CA GLY A 382 29.88 -27.73 -24.08
C GLY A 382 28.96 -26.59 -24.56
N GLY A 383 28.85 -25.49 -23.81
CA GLY A 383 27.97 -24.35 -24.12
C GLY A 383 26.49 -24.60 -23.78
N PHE A 384 26.20 -25.66 -23.02
CA PHE A 384 24.85 -25.95 -22.55
C PHE A 384 24.54 -25.15 -21.29
N THR A 385 23.25 -24.85 -21.10
CA THR A 385 22.72 -24.39 -19.83
C THR A 385 22.11 -25.57 -19.09
N TYR A 386 22.59 -25.84 -17.88
CA TYR A 386 22.02 -26.85 -16.99
C TYR A 386 21.20 -26.18 -15.91
N ALA A 387 19.95 -26.60 -15.75
CA ALA A 387 19.08 -26.14 -14.68
C ALA A 387 18.60 -27.33 -13.85
N LEU A 388 18.45 -27.11 -12.55
CA LEU A 388 17.84 -28.05 -11.62
C LEU A 388 16.85 -27.28 -10.77
N GLN A 389 15.61 -27.73 -10.77
CA GLN A 389 14.61 -27.27 -9.83
C GLN A 389 14.25 -28.43 -8.90
N SER A 390 14.11 -28.14 -7.61
CA SER A 390 13.76 -29.17 -6.65
C SER A 390 12.97 -28.59 -5.49
N GLU A 391 12.02 -29.37 -4.99
CA GLU A 391 11.16 -28.99 -3.88
C GLU A 391 10.90 -30.19 -2.96
N LEU A 392 11.00 -29.94 -1.65
CA LEU A 392 10.47 -30.81 -0.61
C LEU A 392 9.40 -30.04 0.15
N VAL A 393 8.16 -30.50 0.14
CA VAL A 393 7.06 -29.82 0.82
C VAL A 393 6.17 -30.80 1.56
N ARG A 394 5.72 -30.40 2.75
CA ARG A 394 4.68 -31.11 3.49
C ARG A 394 3.39 -30.31 3.48
N PHE A 395 2.37 -30.88 2.88
CA PHE A 395 1.02 -30.35 2.84
C PHE A 395 0.19 -30.86 4.01
N THR A 396 -0.45 -29.93 4.71
CA THR A 396 -1.45 -30.26 5.74
C THR A 396 -2.67 -29.35 5.62
N LYS A 397 -3.88 -29.89 5.77
CA LYS A 397 -5.11 -29.08 5.81
C LYS A 397 -5.98 -29.47 7.00
N LYS A 398 -6.57 -28.47 7.67
CA LYS A 398 -7.58 -28.68 8.71
C LYS A 398 -8.92 -29.01 8.07
N ARG A 399 -9.71 -29.87 8.71
CA ARG A 399 -11.09 -30.16 8.29
C ARG A 399 -11.91 -28.87 8.25
N ASP A 400 -12.67 -28.71 7.18
CA ASP A 400 -13.58 -27.58 6.99
C ASP A 400 -14.73 -27.68 8.01
N PRO A 401 -15.09 -26.60 8.74
CA PRO A 401 -16.12 -26.66 9.78
C PRO A 401 -17.49 -27.13 9.26
N GLN A 402 -17.73 -26.96 7.96
CA GLN A 402 -18.99 -27.30 7.31
C GLN A 402 -19.09 -28.79 6.93
N ASN A 403 -17.97 -29.51 6.94
CA ASN A 403 -17.96 -30.91 6.52
C ASN A 403 -18.41 -31.82 7.68
N PRO A 404 -19.38 -32.72 7.46
CA PRO A 404 -19.85 -33.61 8.50
C PRO A 404 -18.73 -34.54 8.97
N SER A 405 -18.76 -34.97 10.24
CA SER A 405 -17.75 -35.88 10.80
C SER A 405 -17.66 -37.23 10.07
N THR A 406 -18.67 -37.57 9.28
CA THR A 406 -18.71 -38.77 8.42
C THR A 406 -17.89 -38.63 7.15
N GLU A 407 -17.54 -37.41 6.72
CA GLU A 407 -16.64 -37.23 5.58
C GLU A 407 -15.18 -37.56 5.96
N PRO A 408 -14.36 -38.06 5.02
CA PRO A 408 -12.94 -38.29 5.26
C PRO A 408 -12.20 -37.02 5.68
N ASP A 409 -11.17 -37.17 6.50
CA ASP A 409 -10.26 -36.06 6.79
C ASP A 409 -9.54 -35.59 5.51
N PRO A 410 -9.16 -34.30 5.41
CA PRO A 410 -8.35 -33.83 4.30
C PRO A 410 -7.06 -34.63 4.15
N VAL A 411 -6.70 -34.90 2.89
CA VAL A 411 -5.50 -35.63 2.52
C VAL A 411 -4.28 -34.82 2.91
N ASN A 412 -3.32 -35.43 3.61
CA ASN A 412 -2.03 -34.81 3.93
C ASN A 412 -0.91 -35.54 3.19
N ALA A 413 0.11 -34.84 2.69
CA ALA A 413 1.20 -35.52 2.00
C ALA A 413 2.54 -34.79 2.13
N ASN A 414 3.63 -35.55 2.04
CA ASN A 414 4.94 -35.01 1.70
C ASN A 414 5.16 -35.20 0.20
N ARG A 415 5.55 -34.14 -0.52
CA ARG A 415 5.91 -34.17 -1.93
C ARG A 415 7.40 -33.90 -2.08
N VAL A 416 8.05 -34.72 -2.89
CA VAL A 416 9.39 -34.47 -3.43
C VAL A 416 9.24 -34.25 -4.93
N ASP A 417 9.76 -33.13 -5.40
CA ASP A 417 9.84 -32.72 -6.79
C ASP A 417 11.30 -32.51 -7.18
N ILE A 418 11.69 -33.05 -8.33
CA ILE A 418 12.99 -32.81 -8.95
C ILE A 418 12.80 -32.68 -10.46
N ARG A 419 13.24 -31.56 -11.01
CA ARG A 419 13.19 -31.25 -12.44
C ARG A 419 14.55 -30.80 -12.97
N PRO A 420 15.42 -31.73 -13.41
CA PRO A 420 16.58 -31.38 -14.20
C PRO A 420 16.18 -30.95 -15.61
N ALA A 421 16.89 -29.97 -16.16
CA ALA A 421 16.73 -29.49 -17.52
C ALA A 421 18.10 -29.19 -18.15
N ILE A 422 18.20 -29.44 -19.45
CA ILE A 422 19.33 -29.04 -20.29
C ILE A 422 18.79 -28.25 -21.47
N SER A 423 19.42 -27.11 -21.77
CA SER A 423 19.06 -26.28 -22.92
C SER A 423 20.29 -25.73 -23.63
N TYR A 424 20.12 -25.35 -24.88
CA TYR A 424 21.19 -24.76 -25.70
C TYR A 424 20.66 -23.52 -26.44
N PRO A 425 20.89 -22.30 -25.95
CA PRO A 425 20.35 -21.09 -26.56
C PRO A 425 21.16 -20.65 -27.78
N PHE A 426 20.67 -20.92 -28.98
CA PHE A 426 21.20 -20.30 -30.20
C PHE A 426 20.66 -18.87 -30.28
N SER A 427 21.53 -17.86 -30.22
CA SER A 427 21.11 -16.47 -30.36
C SER A 427 22.07 -15.67 -31.24
N ASN A 428 21.51 -14.73 -31.99
CA ASN A 428 22.24 -13.72 -32.74
C ASN A 428 21.47 -12.38 -32.66
N ALA A 429 21.93 -11.36 -33.38
CA ALA A 429 21.37 -10.00 -33.28
C ALA A 429 19.90 -9.89 -33.74
N PHE A 430 19.37 -10.85 -34.51
CA PHE A 430 18.03 -10.76 -35.12
C PHE A 430 17.16 -12.00 -34.92
N SER A 431 17.65 -13.03 -34.24
CA SER A 431 16.92 -14.29 -34.02
C SER A 431 17.42 -15.05 -32.80
N TYR A 432 16.56 -15.89 -32.26
CA TYR A 432 16.88 -16.84 -31.21
C TYR A 432 16.15 -18.17 -31.43
N LEU A 433 16.77 -19.25 -30.96
CA LEU A 433 16.21 -20.60 -30.93
C LEU A 433 16.79 -21.34 -29.72
N THR A 434 15.93 -21.82 -28.83
CA THR A 434 16.33 -22.49 -27.58
C THR A 434 15.61 -23.83 -27.49
N PRO A 435 16.23 -24.94 -27.93
CA PRO A 435 15.81 -26.28 -27.55
C PRO A 435 16.08 -26.52 -26.06
N ARG A 436 15.11 -27.13 -25.37
CA ARG A 436 15.20 -27.55 -23.99
C ARG A 436 14.61 -28.94 -23.80
N MET A 437 15.36 -29.80 -23.12
CA MET A 437 14.91 -31.11 -22.65
C MET A 437 14.86 -31.07 -21.13
N GLN A 438 13.76 -31.53 -20.55
CA GLN A 438 13.60 -31.58 -19.11
C GLN A 438 12.83 -32.83 -18.69
N VAL A 439 12.98 -33.21 -17.43
CA VAL A 439 12.35 -34.41 -16.88
C VAL A 439 11.70 -34.05 -15.57
N GLN A 440 10.41 -34.28 -15.44
CA GLN A 440 9.65 -34.05 -14.22
C GLN A 440 9.60 -35.33 -13.38
N LEU A 441 10.23 -35.33 -12.19
CA LEU A 441 10.18 -36.42 -11.23
C LEU A 441 9.38 -35.99 -10.00
N LEU A 442 8.27 -36.67 -9.72
CA LEU A 442 7.42 -36.40 -8.56
C LEU A 442 7.24 -37.67 -7.74
N LYS A 443 7.30 -37.52 -6.43
CA LYS A 443 6.96 -38.59 -5.48
C LYS A 443 6.18 -38.03 -4.31
N TYR A 444 5.07 -38.68 -4.00
CA TYR A 444 4.26 -38.35 -2.83
C TYR A 444 4.39 -39.43 -1.76
N ASN A 445 4.35 -39.00 -0.51
CA ASN A 445 4.07 -39.84 0.64
C ASN A 445 2.77 -39.35 1.27
N VAL A 446 1.67 -40.04 0.96
CA VAL A 446 0.32 -39.63 1.33
C VAL A 446 -0.06 -40.25 2.68
N ARG A 447 -0.78 -39.49 3.51
CA ARG A 447 -1.40 -39.93 4.76
C ARG A 447 -2.86 -39.50 4.75
N ASN A 448 -3.74 -40.38 5.24
CA ASN A 448 -5.20 -40.30 5.14
C ASN A 448 -5.66 -40.48 3.69
N GLU A 449 -5.99 -41.72 3.33
CA GLU A 449 -6.41 -42.09 1.98
C GLU A 449 -7.77 -41.48 1.64
N PHE A 450 -7.89 -40.91 0.44
CA PHE A 450 -9.16 -40.69 -0.22
C PHE A 450 -9.47 -41.87 -1.14
N ILE A 451 -10.74 -42.12 -1.42
CA ILE A 451 -11.19 -43.25 -2.24
C ILE A 451 -10.51 -43.20 -3.62
N GLY A 452 -9.70 -44.22 -3.94
CA GLY A 452 -8.99 -44.35 -5.22
C GLY A 452 -7.55 -43.80 -5.25
N ALA A 453 -7.02 -43.30 -4.14
CA ALA A 453 -5.62 -42.91 -4.01
C ALA A 453 -4.69 -44.13 -4.08
N LYS A 454 -3.60 -44.04 -4.85
CA LYS A 454 -2.51 -45.02 -4.80
C LYS A 454 -1.63 -44.70 -3.59
N ASP A 455 -1.16 -45.72 -2.87
CA ASP A 455 -0.14 -45.54 -1.84
C ASP A 455 1.18 -45.04 -2.45
N ASN A 456 1.68 -43.93 -1.92
CA ASN A 456 2.96 -43.31 -2.28
C ASN A 456 3.19 -43.16 -3.80
N PRO A 457 2.32 -42.44 -4.52
CA PRO A 457 2.39 -42.40 -5.97
C PRO A 457 3.61 -41.62 -6.45
N ASP A 458 4.11 -42.05 -7.60
CA ASP A 458 5.28 -41.52 -8.29
C ASP A 458 4.93 -41.21 -9.75
N LEU A 459 5.59 -40.19 -10.31
CA LEU A 459 5.39 -39.75 -11.69
C LEU A 459 6.73 -39.33 -12.30
N TRP A 460 6.96 -39.79 -13.53
CA TRP A 460 8.11 -39.42 -14.35
C TRP A 460 7.61 -39.01 -15.73
N ILE A 461 7.81 -37.75 -16.10
CA ILE A 461 7.36 -37.21 -17.40
C ILE A 461 8.55 -36.53 -18.09
N PRO A 462 9.03 -37.07 -19.23
CA PRO A 462 9.97 -36.35 -20.08
C PRO A 462 9.22 -35.24 -20.82
N MET A 463 9.84 -34.07 -20.94
CA MET A 463 9.27 -32.93 -21.64
C MET A 463 10.31 -32.35 -22.59
N PHE A 464 9.84 -31.91 -23.75
CA PHE A 464 10.66 -31.22 -24.73
C PHE A 464 9.97 -29.94 -25.16
N ASP A 465 10.71 -28.84 -25.17
CA ASP A 465 10.24 -27.59 -25.72
C ASP A 465 11.29 -26.92 -26.60
N LEU A 466 10.80 -26.17 -27.58
CA LEU A 466 11.61 -25.44 -28.54
C LEU A 466 10.99 -24.07 -28.73
N LYS A 467 11.63 -23.04 -28.17
CA LYS A 467 11.21 -21.65 -28.33
C LYS A 467 12.09 -20.95 -29.35
N GLY A 468 11.50 -20.27 -30.32
CA GLY A 468 12.24 -19.49 -31.31
C GLY A 468 11.52 -18.22 -31.70
N GLY A 469 12.28 -17.23 -32.17
CA GLY A 469 11.73 -15.97 -32.63
C GLY A 469 12.73 -15.15 -33.42
N VAL A 470 12.22 -14.11 -34.07
CA VAL A 470 13.01 -13.18 -34.89
C VAL A 470 12.61 -11.75 -34.59
N TYR A 471 13.54 -10.81 -34.78
CA TYR A 471 13.35 -9.38 -34.57
C TYR A 471 13.47 -8.65 -35.90
N PHE A 472 12.39 -7.99 -36.34
CA PHE A 472 12.41 -7.11 -37.50
C PHE A 472 12.26 -5.66 -37.07
N ASP A 473 13.25 -4.83 -37.37
CA ASP A 473 13.24 -3.41 -37.07
C ASP A 473 13.05 -2.58 -38.34
N ARG A 474 12.15 -1.59 -38.26
CA ARG A 474 12.05 -0.55 -39.27
C ARG A 474 11.79 0.81 -38.65
N ARG A 475 12.24 1.86 -39.32
CA ARG A 475 11.86 3.23 -38.98
C ARG A 475 10.51 3.54 -39.59
N VAL A 476 9.62 4.14 -38.80
CA VAL A 476 8.30 4.61 -39.25
C VAL A 476 8.07 6.01 -38.73
N THR A 477 7.47 6.84 -39.57
CA THR A 477 7.08 8.21 -39.19
C THR A 477 5.56 8.29 -39.19
N PHE A 478 4.97 8.61 -38.04
CA PHE A 478 3.52 8.81 -37.91
C PHE A 478 3.25 10.05 -37.07
N PHE A 479 2.25 10.85 -37.45
CA PHE A 479 1.93 12.14 -36.81
C PHE A 479 3.14 13.08 -36.60
N LYS A 480 4.08 13.11 -37.56
CA LYS A 480 5.33 13.92 -37.52
C LYS A 480 6.32 13.51 -36.41
N ASN A 481 6.16 12.33 -35.82
CA ASN A 481 7.12 11.75 -34.89
C ASN A 481 7.77 10.52 -35.52
N ASP A 482 9.07 10.36 -35.28
CA ASP A 482 9.84 9.21 -35.74
C ASP A 482 9.91 8.13 -34.67
N TYR A 483 9.51 6.92 -35.06
CA TYR A 483 9.54 5.74 -34.22
C TYR A 483 10.41 4.65 -34.85
N ARG A 484 11.00 3.81 -34.01
CA ARG A 484 11.48 2.49 -34.40
C ARG A 484 10.37 1.49 -34.07
N GLN A 485 9.83 0.88 -35.10
CA GLN A 485 8.89 -0.22 -34.95
C GLN A 485 9.67 -1.53 -34.97
N THR A 486 9.49 -2.34 -33.93
CA THR A 486 10.01 -3.71 -33.85
C THR A 486 8.84 -4.68 -34.03
N LEU A 487 8.99 -5.71 -34.85
CA LEU A 487 8.05 -6.82 -35.01
C LEU A 487 8.74 -8.11 -34.57
N GLU A 488 8.12 -8.83 -33.64
CA GLU A 488 8.66 -9.98 -32.92
C GLU A 488 7.75 -11.22 -33.09
N PRO A 489 7.78 -11.91 -34.24
CA PRO A 489 7.16 -13.22 -34.38
C PRO A 489 7.87 -14.24 -33.47
N THR A 490 7.09 -15.01 -32.72
CA THR A 490 7.56 -16.05 -31.81
C THR A 490 6.80 -17.35 -32.07
N ILE A 491 7.55 -18.44 -32.15
CA ILE A 491 7.03 -19.82 -32.20
C ILE A 491 7.50 -20.58 -30.97
N TYR A 492 6.62 -21.39 -30.41
CA TYR A 492 6.94 -22.25 -29.29
C TYR A 492 6.30 -23.63 -29.48
N TYR A 493 7.13 -24.66 -29.62
CA TYR A 493 6.69 -26.04 -29.65
C TYR A 493 6.88 -26.67 -28.27
N LEU A 494 5.88 -27.40 -27.79
CA LEU A 494 5.92 -28.10 -26.51
C LEU A 494 5.31 -29.49 -26.65
N TYR A 495 6.07 -30.49 -26.22
CA TYR A 495 5.67 -31.89 -26.16
C TYR A 495 5.82 -32.43 -24.73
N VAL A 496 4.70 -32.92 -24.20
CA VAL A 496 4.55 -33.53 -22.88
C VAL A 496 3.65 -34.75 -23.06
N PRO A 497 4.18 -35.98 -22.91
CA PRO A 497 3.40 -37.19 -23.11
C PRO A 497 2.31 -37.36 -22.05
N TYR A 498 1.23 -38.03 -22.43
CA TYR A 498 0.16 -38.35 -21.49
C TYR A 498 0.59 -39.39 -20.47
N HIS A 499 0.41 -39.06 -19.19
CA HIS A 499 0.42 -39.99 -18.07
C HIS A 499 -0.86 -39.84 -17.27
N ASN A 500 -1.46 -40.95 -16.84
CA ASN A 500 -2.64 -40.92 -15.99
C ASN A 500 -2.28 -40.41 -14.58
N GLN A 501 -2.86 -39.27 -14.20
CA GLN A 501 -2.58 -38.57 -12.94
C GLN A 501 -3.83 -38.52 -12.02
N ASN A 502 -4.86 -39.31 -12.31
CA ASN A 502 -6.14 -39.26 -11.60
C ASN A 502 -6.03 -39.67 -10.13
N GLN A 503 -5.09 -40.55 -9.84
CA GLN A 503 -4.82 -41.08 -8.49
C GLN A 503 -3.82 -40.22 -7.70
N LEU A 504 -3.31 -39.13 -8.28
CA LEU A 504 -2.45 -38.19 -7.58
C LEU A 504 -3.31 -37.21 -6.77
N PRO A 505 -2.94 -36.89 -5.51
CA PRO A 505 -3.56 -35.78 -4.81
C PRO A 505 -3.26 -34.45 -5.52
N TYR A 506 -3.99 -33.39 -5.20
CA TYR A 506 -3.68 -32.02 -5.61
C TYR A 506 -3.81 -31.06 -4.43
N PHE A 507 -2.85 -30.16 -4.28
CA PHE A 507 -2.67 -29.28 -3.13
C PHE A 507 -2.53 -27.82 -3.53
N ASP A 508 -1.64 -27.54 -4.49
CA ASP A 508 -1.31 -26.18 -4.94
C ASP A 508 -1.54 -25.96 -6.45
N THR A 509 -2.47 -26.74 -7.00
CA THR A 509 -2.78 -26.81 -8.42
C THR A 509 -4.16 -26.26 -8.73
N ASN A 510 -4.22 -25.29 -9.63
CA ASN A 510 -5.45 -24.68 -10.14
C ASN A 510 -5.32 -24.40 -11.65
N VAL A 511 -6.44 -24.23 -12.35
CA VAL A 511 -6.43 -23.73 -13.73
C VAL A 511 -6.15 -22.23 -13.70
N GLN A 512 -5.14 -21.78 -14.43
CA GLN A 512 -4.82 -20.37 -14.54
C GLN A 512 -5.72 -19.69 -15.58
N SER A 513 -6.14 -18.44 -15.31
CA SER A 513 -6.86 -17.61 -16.28
C SER A 513 -5.97 -17.34 -17.49
N PHE A 514 -6.31 -17.96 -18.62
CA PHE A 514 -5.56 -17.89 -19.87
C PHE A 514 -5.26 -16.45 -20.29
N ASN A 515 -4.07 -16.17 -20.79
CA ASN A 515 -3.69 -14.87 -21.36
C ASN A 515 -2.49 -15.05 -22.31
N TYR A 516 -2.07 -13.98 -22.97
CA TYR A 516 -0.99 -14.02 -23.97
C TYR A 516 0.31 -14.62 -23.42
N ASP A 517 0.70 -14.22 -22.22
CA ASP A 517 1.97 -14.62 -21.62
C ASP A 517 1.96 -16.10 -21.20
N LEU A 518 0.81 -16.63 -20.75
CA LEU A 518 0.64 -18.04 -20.37
C LEU A 518 0.75 -19.02 -21.56
N MET A 519 0.58 -18.56 -22.80
CA MET A 519 0.66 -19.44 -23.98
C MET A 519 2.05 -20.06 -24.21
N PHE A 520 3.06 -19.48 -23.59
CA PHE A 520 4.47 -19.86 -23.72
C PHE A 520 5.00 -20.60 -22.48
N GLN A 521 4.12 -21.01 -21.56
CA GLN A 521 4.48 -21.83 -20.41
C GLN A 521 4.52 -23.32 -20.76
N ASP A 522 5.31 -24.09 -19.99
CA ASP A 522 5.45 -25.54 -20.16
C ASP A 522 4.41 -26.36 -19.38
N ASN A 523 3.60 -25.71 -18.55
CA ASN A 523 2.45 -26.31 -17.88
C ASN A 523 1.22 -25.38 -17.97
N ARG A 524 0.02 -25.96 -18.02
CA ARG A 524 -1.26 -25.21 -18.07
C ARG A 524 -1.90 -24.97 -16.70
N PHE A 525 -1.38 -25.62 -15.67
CA PHE A 525 -1.86 -25.52 -14.30
C PHE A 525 -0.86 -24.74 -13.46
N SER A 526 -1.33 -24.06 -12.41
CA SER A 526 -0.45 -23.61 -11.34
C SER A 526 0.10 -24.83 -10.59
N GLY A 527 1.25 -24.66 -9.93
CA GLY A 527 1.86 -25.76 -9.19
C GLY A 527 2.26 -26.93 -10.10
N ILE A 528 2.43 -28.11 -9.49
CA ILE A 528 2.99 -29.30 -10.15
C ILE A 528 2.25 -30.59 -9.80
N ASP A 529 1.13 -30.53 -9.06
CA ASP A 529 0.35 -31.76 -8.80
C ASP A 529 -0.37 -32.27 -10.04
N ARG A 530 -0.55 -31.42 -11.04
CA ARG A 530 -0.94 -31.81 -12.39
C ARG A 530 0.04 -31.25 -13.41
N ILE A 531 0.54 -32.11 -14.27
CA ILE A 531 1.35 -31.77 -15.43
C ILE A 531 0.50 -31.99 -16.67
N GLY A 532 0.19 -30.92 -17.39
CA GLY A 532 -0.67 -30.97 -18.56
C GLY A 532 0.00 -31.68 -19.72
N ASP A 533 -0.53 -32.84 -20.11
CA ASP A 533 -0.17 -33.49 -21.38
C ASP A 533 -0.48 -32.56 -22.56
N THR A 534 0.45 -32.44 -23.49
CA THR A 534 0.26 -31.58 -24.67
C THR A 534 1.23 -31.92 -25.79
N ASN A 535 0.76 -31.75 -27.02
CA ASN A 535 1.58 -31.71 -28.22
C ASN A 535 1.10 -30.47 -28.98
N GLN A 536 1.82 -29.35 -28.84
CA GLN A 536 1.30 -28.05 -29.24
C GLN A 536 2.32 -27.17 -29.95
N ILE A 537 1.81 -26.30 -30.82
CA ILE A 537 2.54 -25.21 -31.46
C ILE A 537 1.85 -23.90 -31.08
N THR A 538 2.53 -23.06 -30.32
CA THR A 538 2.11 -21.69 -30.04
C THR A 538 2.71 -20.74 -31.06
N LEU A 539 1.86 -19.89 -31.64
CA LEU A 539 2.26 -18.81 -32.52
C LEU A 539 1.86 -17.49 -31.88
N GLY A 540 2.82 -16.58 -31.71
CA GLY A 540 2.57 -15.23 -31.24
C GLY A 540 3.30 -14.21 -32.10
N ILE A 541 2.74 -13.02 -32.17
CA ILE A 541 3.38 -11.87 -32.81
C ILE A 541 3.20 -10.66 -31.91
N SER A 542 4.32 -9.99 -31.64
CA SER A 542 4.33 -8.74 -30.90
C SER A 542 4.88 -7.62 -31.78
N THR A 543 4.33 -6.42 -31.69
CA THR A 543 4.93 -5.22 -32.28
C THR A 543 5.07 -4.14 -31.23
N ARG A 544 6.26 -3.52 -31.20
CA ARG A 544 6.61 -2.42 -30.30
C ARG A 544 6.90 -1.16 -31.09
N PHE A 545 6.56 -0.01 -30.52
CA PHE A 545 6.91 1.31 -31.06
C PHE A 545 7.77 2.04 -30.05
N LEU A 546 9.04 2.25 -30.40
CA LEU A 546 10.02 2.96 -29.59
C LEU A 546 10.23 4.36 -30.15
N GLU A 547 10.15 5.39 -29.31
CA GLU A 547 10.41 6.77 -29.73
C GLU A 547 11.91 6.96 -30.04
N ASN A 548 12.26 7.43 -31.24
CA ASN A 548 13.66 7.50 -31.67
C ASN A 548 14.52 8.47 -30.84
N SER A 549 13.93 9.52 -30.29
CA SER A 549 14.66 10.55 -29.54
C SER A 549 14.98 10.14 -28.11
N SER A 550 14.11 9.35 -27.47
CA SER A 550 14.20 9.00 -26.05
C SER A 550 14.46 7.51 -25.79
N GLY A 551 14.16 6.64 -26.75
CA GLY A 551 14.16 5.18 -26.57
C GLY A 551 12.95 4.65 -25.81
N ASN A 552 12.01 5.52 -25.41
CA ASN A 552 10.85 5.11 -24.63
C ASN A 552 9.86 4.26 -25.45
N GLU A 553 9.36 3.18 -24.86
CA GLU A 553 8.31 2.36 -25.43
C GLU A 553 6.96 3.10 -25.37
N LYS A 554 6.42 3.45 -26.54
CA LYS A 554 5.15 4.15 -26.70
C LYS A 554 3.98 3.20 -26.81
N ALA A 555 4.16 2.07 -27.46
CA ALA A 555 3.09 1.13 -27.67
C ALA A 555 3.62 -0.28 -27.86
N THR A 556 2.89 -1.25 -27.32
CA THR A 556 3.13 -2.67 -27.55
C THR A 556 1.80 -3.35 -27.84
N PHE A 557 1.74 -4.13 -28.91
CA PHE A 557 0.58 -4.93 -29.28
C PHE A 557 1.04 -6.37 -29.48
N SER A 558 0.37 -7.31 -28.85
CA SER A 558 0.68 -8.74 -28.88
C SER A 558 -0.59 -9.51 -29.17
N ILE A 559 -0.51 -10.50 -30.06
CA ILE A 559 -1.60 -11.44 -30.35
C ILE A 559 -1.03 -12.81 -30.64
N GLY A 560 -1.71 -13.86 -30.17
CA GLY A 560 -1.28 -15.22 -30.45
C GLY A 560 -2.33 -16.27 -30.14
N GLN A 561 -2.01 -17.49 -30.51
CA GLN A 561 -2.88 -18.65 -30.36
C GLN A 561 -2.04 -19.93 -30.26
N ILE A 562 -2.55 -20.91 -29.53
CA ILE A 562 -2.00 -22.26 -29.46
C ILE A 562 -2.78 -23.15 -30.43
N HIS A 563 -2.07 -23.95 -31.21
CA HIS A 563 -2.60 -25.05 -31.99
C HIS A 563 -2.20 -26.37 -31.33
N TYR A 564 -3.19 -27.18 -30.99
CA TYR A 564 -3.01 -28.49 -30.36
C TYR A 564 -3.04 -29.58 -31.43
N LEU A 565 -1.95 -30.34 -31.53
CA LEU A 565 -1.80 -31.47 -32.46
C LEU A 565 -2.50 -32.73 -31.93
N GLU A 566 -2.68 -32.81 -30.61
CA GLU A 566 -3.36 -33.91 -29.93
C GLU A 566 -4.37 -33.39 -28.90
N HIS A 567 -5.40 -34.19 -28.62
CA HIS A 567 -6.33 -33.89 -27.53
C HIS A 567 -5.66 -34.06 -26.18
N ARG A 568 -5.89 -33.07 -25.30
CA ARG A 568 -5.38 -33.05 -23.95
C ARG A 568 -6.29 -33.90 -23.05
N LYS A 569 -5.71 -34.70 -22.16
CA LYS A 569 -6.42 -35.70 -21.35
C LYS A 569 -6.31 -35.45 -19.85
N VAL A 570 -5.25 -34.79 -19.37
CA VAL A 570 -5.09 -34.46 -17.96
C VAL A 570 -6.00 -33.28 -17.60
N SER A 571 -6.90 -33.45 -16.64
CA SER A 571 -7.81 -32.40 -16.17
C SER A 571 -7.79 -32.33 -14.64
N LEU A 572 -8.22 -31.20 -14.08
CA LEU A 572 -8.57 -31.09 -12.65
C LEU A 572 -9.98 -31.61 -12.37
N TYR A 573 -10.87 -31.55 -13.38
CA TYR A 573 -12.25 -32.01 -13.29
C TYR A 573 -12.48 -33.14 -14.27
N TYR A 574 -12.71 -34.35 -13.75
CA TYR A 574 -13.10 -35.51 -14.55
C TYR A 574 -14.62 -35.65 -14.56
N GLY A 575 -15.16 -36.09 -15.69
CA GLY A 575 -16.59 -36.43 -15.79
C GLY A 575 -16.91 -37.76 -15.09
N PRO A 576 -18.15 -38.25 -15.21
CA PRO A 576 -18.55 -39.57 -14.74
C PRO A 576 -17.65 -40.69 -15.31
N ASP A 577 -17.17 -40.50 -16.54
CA ASP A 577 -16.08 -41.28 -17.12
C ASP A 577 -14.73 -40.69 -16.69
N GLN A 578 -14.11 -41.32 -15.68
CA GLN A 578 -12.85 -40.84 -15.10
C GLN A 578 -11.66 -40.81 -16.07
N ASN A 579 -11.80 -41.37 -17.29
CA ASN A 579 -10.72 -41.40 -18.27
C ASN A 579 -10.79 -40.28 -19.31
N GLN A 580 -11.82 -39.42 -19.28
CA GLN A 580 -11.94 -38.30 -20.21
C GLN A 580 -12.30 -37.00 -19.48
N PRO A 581 -11.63 -35.87 -19.82
CA PRO A 581 -12.11 -34.57 -19.38
C PRO A 581 -13.55 -34.38 -19.85
N ASN A 582 -14.43 -33.98 -18.92
CA ASN A 582 -15.81 -33.64 -19.22
C ASN A 582 -15.89 -32.36 -20.08
N ASP A 583 -14.88 -31.52 -19.96
CA ASP A 583 -14.82 -30.22 -20.60
C ASP A 583 -14.33 -30.33 -22.05
N MET A 584 -15.17 -29.85 -22.96
CA MET A 584 -14.87 -29.77 -24.38
C MET A 584 -13.66 -28.87 -24.69
N MET A 585 -13.20 -28.01 -23.77
CA MET A 585 -11.99 -27.19 -23.91
C MET A 585 -10.73 -28.02 -24.14
N TYR A 586 -10.61 -29.21 -23.55
CA TYR A 586 -9.43 -30.07 -23.67
C TYR A 586 -9.35 -30.82 -25.01
N ARG A 587 -10.48 -30.91 -25.74
CA ARG A 587 -10.57 -31.55 -27.07
C ARG A 587 -10.51 -30.55 -28.23
N ARG A 588 -10.33 -29.25 -27.95
CA ARG A 588 -10.27 -28.24 -29.00
C ARG A 588 -8.93 -28.30 -29.74
N PRO A 589 -8.92 -28.15 -31.07
CA PRO A 589 -7.68 -28.08 -31.85
C PRO A 589 -6.93 -26.77 -31.64
N VAL A 590 -7.57 -25.73 -31.08
CA VAL A 590 -6.97 -24.43 -30.84
C VAL A 590 -7.37 -23.84 -29.48
N SER A 591 -6.51 -22.99 -28.91
CA SER A 591 -6.85 -22.15 -27.76
C SER A 591 -7.72 -20.95 -28.18
N PRO A 592 -8.29 -20.22 -27.21
CA PRO A 592 -8.70 -18.84 -27.44
C PRO A 592 -7.56 -18.02 -28.05
N ILE A 593 -7.92 -17.00 -28.83
CA ILE A 593 -6.95 -16.02 -29.32
C ILE A 593 -6.69 -15.06 -28.17
N ALA A 594 -5.45 -14.97 -27.70
CA ALA A 594 -5.06 -14.06 -26.64
C ALA A 594 -4.40 -12.82 -27.23
N ALA A 595 -4.82 -11.64 -26.77
CA ALA A 595 -4.28 -10.37 -27.17
C ALA A 595 -3.99 -9.47 -25.97
N LYS A 596 -2.93 -8.68 -26.08
CA LYS A 596 -2.50 -7.69 -25.08
C LYS A 596 -2.03 -6.43 -25.79
N ALA A 597 -2.45 -5.27 -25.31
CA ALA A 597 -2.07 -3.99 -25.88
C ALA A 597 -1.74 -2.98 -24.77
N THR A 598 -0.70 -2.18 -24.97
CA THR A 598 -0.37 -1.01 -24.14
C THR A 598 -0.09 0.17 -25.07
N TYR A 599 -0.56 1.36 -24.71
CA TYR A 599 -0.36 2.57 -25.48
C TYR A 599 -0.21 3.79 -24.57
N ASN A 600 0.97 4.39 -24.57
CA ASN A 600 1.30 5.63 -23.89
C ASN A 600 1.22 6.79 -24.89
N PHE A 601 0.03 7.39 -25.06
CA PHE A 601 -0.21 8.48 -26.01
C PHE A 601 0.75 9.66 -25.77
N ASN A 602 0.99 10.00 -24.49
CA ASN A 602 1.98 10.98 -24.04
C ASN A 602 2.27 10.75 -22.54
N THR A 603 2.92 11.71 -21.86
CA THR A 603 3.22 11.60 -20.43
C THR A 603 1.99 11.66 -19.52
N ALA A 604 0.83 12.09 -20.05
CA ALA A 604 -0.41 12.21 -19.31
C ALA A 604 -1.40 11.10 -19.62
N TRP A 605 -1.45 10.59 -20.84
CA TRP A 605 -2.47 9.62 -21.26
C TRP A 605 -1.86 8.25 -21.53
N SER A 606 -2.42 7.21 -20.92
CA SER A 606 -2.07 5.82 -21.16
C SER A 606 -3.32 4.94 -21.26
N ALA A 607 -3.21 3.85 -22.01
CA ALA A 607 -4.22 2.80 -22.09
C ALA A 607 -3.54 1.42 -22.06
N TRP A 608 -4.22 0.45 -21.49
CA TRP A 608 -3.88 -0.95 -21.69
C TRP A 608 -5.14 -1.79 -21.86
N ALA A 609 -4.98 -2.91 -22.56
CA ALA A 609 -6.05 -3.86 -22.84
C ALA A 609 -5.54 -5.29 -22.82
N ASN A 610 -6.34 -6.22 -22.30
CA ASN A 610 -6.16 -7.66 -22.43
C ASN A 610 -7.47 -8.27 -22.94
N ALA A 611 -7.39 -9.23 -23.84
CA ALA A 611 -8.59 -9.91 -24.35
C ALA A 611 -8.29 -11.35 -24.74
N ASN A 612 -9.22 -12.24 -24.41
CA ASN A 612 -9.17 -13.65 -24.79
C ASN A 612 -10.44 -14.01 -25.56
N TRP A 613 -10.33 -14.14 -26.89
CA TRP A 613 -11.46 -14.46 -27.75
C TRP A 613 -11.62 -15.96 -27.94
N ASN A 614 -12.77 -16.50 -27.51
CA ASN A 614 -13.07 -17.91 -27.63
C ASN A 614 -13.70 -18.22 -28.99
N THR A 615 -12.90 -18.77 -29.92
CA THR A 615 -13.33 -19.08 -31.29
C THR A 615 -14.44 -20.13 -31.39
N LYS A 616 -14.68 -20.92 -30.34
CA LYS A 616 -15.77 -21.91 -30.32
C LYS A 616 -17.10 -21.28 -29.95
N PHE A 617 -17.10 -20.38 -28.97
CA PHE A 617 -18.32 -19.72 -28.47
C PHE A 617 -18.61 -18.39 -29.18
N ASN A 618 -17.68 -17.90 -30.02
CA ASN A 618 -17.76 -16.59 -30.66
C ASN A 618 -18.02 -15.46 -29.65
N ASP A 619 -17.34 -15.55 -28.51
CA ASP A 619 -17.47 -14.60 -27.41
C ASP A 619 -16.16 -14.57 -26.60
N PHE A 620 -15.96 -13.56 -25.77
CA PHE A 620 -14.77 -13.43 -24.93
C PHE A 620 -14.83 -14.41 -23.75
N ASP A 621 -13.68 -14.90 -23.31
CA ASP A 621 -13.54 -15.58 -22.01
C ASP A 621 -13.16 -14.56 -20.91
N ASP A 622 -12.31 -13.58 -21.26
CA ASP A 622 -11.93 -12.43 -20.41
C ASP A 622 -11.59 -11.22 -21.30
N GLU A 623 -11.99 -10.03 -20.88
CA GLU A 623 -11.69 -8.75 -21.53
C GLU A 623 -11.47 -7.67 -20.46
N GLN A 624 -10.33 -6.99 -20.51
CA GLN A 624 -9.98 -5.91 -19.60
C GLN A 624 -9.52 -4.71 -20.40
N LEU A 625 -10.12 -3.55 -20.16
CA LEU A 625 -9.76 -2.27 -20.78
C LEU A 625 -9.52 -1.25 -19.68
N GLN A 626 -8.37 -0.58 -19.70
CA GLN A 626 -8.06 0.48 -18.77
C GLN A 626 -7.52 1.70 -19.53
N PHE A 627 -8.01 2.87 -19.16
CA PHE A 627 -7.58 4.16 -19.65
C PHE A 627 -7.25 5.07 -18.48
N GLN A 628 -6.13 5.76 -18.54
CA GLN A 628 -5.66 6.64 -17.49
C GLN A 628 -5.22 7.99 -18.06
N TYR A 629 -5.68 9.05 -17.41
CA TYR A 629 -5.19 10.41 -17.55
C TYR A 629 -4.54 10.86 -16.24
N LYS A 630 -3.23 11.09 -16.26
CA LYS A 630 -2.39 11.54 -15.15
C LYS A 630 -1.29 12.47 -15.66
N PRO A 631 -1.60 13.73 -16.04
CA PRO A 631 -0.57 14.72 -16.41
C PRO A 631 0.34 15.10 -15.24
N ASP A 632 -0.17 15.04 -14.01
CA ASP A 632 0.51 15.33 -12.77
C ASP A 632 -0.14 14.56 -11.61
N GLN A 633 0.33 14.78 -10.38
CA GLN A 633 -0.20 14.13 -9.17
C GLN A 633 -1.55 14.68 -8.67
N TYR A 634 -2.04 15.78 -9.27
CA TYR A 634 -3.25 16.51 -8.85
C TYR A 634 -4.46 16.31 -9.76
N HIS A 635 -4.24 15.76 -10.95
CA HIS A 635 -5.27 15.50 -11.95
C HIS A 635 -5.15 14.05 -12.40
N ILE A 636 -6.05 13.21 -11.92
CA ILE A 636 -6.10 11.78 -12.19
C ILE A 636 -7.53 11.44 -12.62
N LEU A 637 -7.65 10.72 -13.73
CA LEU A 637 -8.88 10.09 -14.16
C LEU A 637 -8.54 8.69 -14.66
N ASN A 638 -9.21 7.68 -14.13
CA ASN A 638 -9.11 6.30 -14.55
C ASN A 638 -10.48 5.83 -15.03
N LEU A 639 -10.52 5.14 -16.16
CA LEU A 639 -11.70 4.45 -16.69
C LEU A 639 -11.31 2.99 -16.92
N GLY A 640 -12.04 2.06 -16.32
CA GLY A 640 -11.80 0.64 -16.39
C GLY A 640 -13.07 -0.11 -16.77
N PHE A 641 -12.93 -1.15 -17.58
CA PHE A 641 -13.96 -2.12 -17.90
C PHE A 641 -13.37 -3.53 -17.77
N HIS A 642 -14.11 -4.42 -17.12
CA HIS A 642 -13.73 -5.83 -16.98
C HIS A 642 -14.94 -6.72 -17.28
N TYR A 643 -14.75 -7.64 -18.21
CA TYR A 643 -15.64 -8.76 -18.44
C TYR A 643 -14.90 -10.06 -18.18
N ALA A 644 -15.51 -10.97 -17.42
CA ALA A 644 -14.99 -12.32 -17.21
C ALA A 644 -16.12 -13.33 -17.24
N ARG A 645 -16.00 -14.34 -18.10
CA ARG A 645 -16.97 -15.43 -18.19
C ARG A 645 -16.94 -16.26 -16.91
N GLY A 646 -18.11 -16.46 -16.28
CA GLY A 646 -18.18 -17.16 -14.99
C GLY A 646 -17.47 -16.43 -13.83
N GLY A 647 -17.10 -15.15 -14.00
CA GLY A 647 -16.34 -14.37 -13.03
C GLY A 647 -17.13 -13.90 -11.80
N ASP A 648 -18.45 -14.12 -11.77
CA ASP A 648 -19.36 -13.71 -10.70
C ASP A 648 -20.36 -14.84 -10.41
N ALA A 649 -19.83 -15.98 -9.99
CA ALA A 649 -20.61 -17.21 -9.85
C ALA A 649 -21.59 -17.15 -8.67
N LEU A 650 -22.89 -17.30 -8.96
CA LEU A 650 -23.92 -17.45 -7.95
C LEU A 650 -24.07 -18.93 -7.51
N PRO A 651 -24.24 -19.19 -6.20
CA PRO A 651 -24.53 -20.54 -5.70
C PRO A 651 -25.78 -21.15 -6.36
N GLY A 652 -25.68 -22.42 -6.78
CA GLY A 652 -26.80 -23.17 -7.35
C GLY A 652 -27.04 -22.96 -8.85
N LEU A 653 -26.29 -22.08 -9.51
CA LEU A 653 -26.27 -21.98 -10.97
C LEU A 653 -25.04 -22.70 -11.57
N PRO A 654 -25.16 -23.34 -12.75
CA PRO A 654 -24.01 -23.86 -13.48
C PRO A 654 -22.96 -22.76 -13.71
N LEU A 655 -21.67 -23.06 -13.52
CA LEU A 655 -20.57 -22.08 -13.69
C LEU A 655 -20.53 -21.44 -15.09
N ASP A 656 -21.03 -22.15 -16.10
CA ASP A 656 -21.14 -21.70 -17.49
C ASP A 656 -22.42 -20.92 -17.81
N SER A 657 -23.28 -20.68 -16.82
CA SER A 657 -24.46 -19.83 -16.96
C SER A 657 -24.06 -18.40 -17.30
N GLU A 658 -24.70 -17.78 -18.29
CA GLU A 658 -24.49 -16.36 -18.62
C GLU A 658 -24.76 -15.43 -17.44
N LYS A 659 -25.60 -15.85 -16.49
CA LYS A 659 -25.87 -15.11 -15.25
C LYS A 659 -24.66 -15.04 -14.31
N ASN A 660 -23.69 -15.94 -14.46
CA ASN A 660 -22.47 -15.97 -13.66
C ASN A 660 -21.33 -15.16 -14.30
N ASN A 661 -21.55 -14.52 -15.45
CA ASN A 661 -20.55 -13.66 -16.06
C ASN A 661 -20.38 -12.37 -15.23
N LEU A 662 -19.16 -11.88 -15.09
CA LEU A 662 -18.88 -10.56 -14.51
C LEU A 662 -18.85 -9.51 -15.62
N LYS A 663 -19.52 -8.38 -15.44
CA LYS A 663 -19.44 -7.18 -16.28
C LYS A 663 -19.31 -5.97 -15.38
N GLN A 664 -18.14 -5.38 -15.31
CA GLN A 664 -17.83 -4.34 -14.33
C GLN A 664 -17.28 -3.08 -15.00
N THR A 665 -17.69 -1.92 -14.50
CA THR A 665 -17.11 -0.63 -14.86
C THR A 665 -16.55 0.03 -13.60
N ASP A 666 -15.30 0.51 -13.67
CA ASP A 666 -14.65 1.27 -12.61
C ASP A 666 -14.24 2.64 -13.15
N ILE A 667 -14.74 3.70 -12.54
CA ILE A 667 -14.34 5.08 -12.82
C ILE A 667 -13.78 5.66 -11.54
N SER A 668 -12.56 6.17 -11.56
CA SER A 668 -11.99 6.89 -10.41
C SER A 668 -11.33 8.19 -10.83
N THR A 669 -11.39 9.20 -9.97
CA THR A 669 -10.80 10.50 -10.23
C THR A 669 -10.31 11.18 -8.95
N TYR A 670 -9.21 11.89 -9.08
CA TYR A 670 -8.77 12.92 -8.13
C TYR A 670 -8.46 14.15 -8.94
N TRP A 671 -9.12 15.27 -8.64
CA TRP A 671 -9.00 16.47 -9.46
C TRP A 671 -8.93 17.72 -8.62
N ARG A 672 -7.85 18.48 -8.76
CA ARG A 672 -7.71 19.81 -8.16
C ARG A 672 -8.42 20.86 -9.00
N LEU A 673 -9.63 21.24 -8.61
CA LEU A 673 -10.45 22.23 -9.32
C LEU A 673 -9.86 23.65 -9.25
N THR A 674 -9.30 24.01 -8.10
CA THR A 674 -8.65 25.31 -7.87
C THR A 674 -7.43 25.14 -6.99
N ASN A 675 -6.68 26.22 -6.74
CA ASN A 675 -5.58 26.18 -5.76
C ASN A 675 -6.03 25.77 -4.34
N HIS A 676 -7.32 25.78 -4.03
CA HIS A 676 -7.84 25.44 -2.71
C HIS A 676 -8.80 24.27 -2.68
N TRP A 677 -9.45 23.93 -3.79
CA TRP A 677 -10.48 22.88 -3.82
C TRP A 677 -10.02 21.71 -4.66
N SER A 678 -10.15 20.51 -4.10
CA SER A 678 -9.96 19.25 -4.80
C SER A 678 -11.16 18.34 -4.59
N VAL A 679 -11.54 17.60 -5.63
CA VAL A 679 -12.58 16.58 -5.58
C VAL A 679 -11.94 15.21 -5.79
N LEU A 680 -12.54 14.21 -5.17
CA LEU A 680 -12.19 12.81 -5.40
C LEU A 680 -13.45 11.98 -5.56
N GLY A 681 -13.36 10.92 -6.35
CA GLY A 681 -14.49 10.05 -6.62
C GLY A 681 -14.05 8.68 -7.11
N ARG A 682 -14.84 7.67 -6.78
CA ARG A 682 -14.82 6.34 -7.40
C ARG A 682 -16.25 5.86 -7.59
N TRP A 683 -16.53 5.29 -8.74
CA TRP A 683 -17.77 4.59 -9.06
C TRP A 683 -17.41 3.24 -9.65
N ASN A 684 -17.74 2.19 -8.93
CA ASN A 684 -17.57 0.82 -9.38
C ASN A 684 -18.93 0.11 -9.42
N TYR A 685 -19.33 -0.35 -10.60
CA TYR A 685 -20.65 -0.92 -10.87
C TYR A 685 -20.55 -2.29 -11.52
N ASN A 686 -21.34 -3.23 -11.03
CA ASN A 686 -21.50 -4.56 -11.59
C ASN A 686 -22.82 -4.62 -12.40
N TRP A 687 -22.66 -4.64 -13.71
CA TRP A 687 -23.77 -4.69 -14.68
C TRP A 687 -24.44 -6.05 -14.79
N SER A 688 -23.76 -7.13 -14.39
CA SER A 688 -24.33 -8.48 -14.46
C SER A 688 -25.46 -8.68 -13.46
N HIS A 689 -25.27 -8.16 -12.24
CA HIS A 689 -26.23 -8.27 -11.14
C HIS A 689 -26.91 -6.94 -10.79
N GLY A 690 -26.65 -5.87 -11.55
CA GLY A 690 -27.34 -4.59 -11.43
C GLY A 690 -27.11 -3.87 -10.10
N HIS A 691 -25.92 -4.00 -9.52
CA HIS A 691 -25.59 -3.42 -8.22
C HIS A 691 -24.22 -2.79 -8.17
N GLU A 692 -23.96 -2.05 -7.10
CA GLU A 692 -22.81 -1.15 -7.04
C GLU A 692 -21.78 -1.72 -6.06
N MET A 693 -20.57 -2.04 -6.54
CA MET A 693 -19.57 -2.66 -5.67
C MET A 693 -18.96 -1.64 -4.71
N ALA A 694 -18.63 -0.44 -5.20
CA ALA A 694 -18.02 0.61 -4.41
C ALA A 694 -18.32 2.00 -4.96
N TYR A 695 -18.69 2.92 -4.07
CA TYR A 695 -18.67 4.35 -4.31
C TYR A 695 -17.78 5.03 -3.28
N VAL A 696 -16.96 5.95 -3.77
CA VAL A 696 -16.23 6.90 -2.94
C VAL A 696 -16.51 8.28 -3.51
N TYR A 697 -16.77 9.26 -2.65
CA TYR A 697 -16.86 10.65 -3.06
C TYR A 697 -16.27 11.53 -1.97
N GLY A 698 -15.57 12.58 -2.35
CA GLY A 698 -14.95 13.44 -1.37
C GLY A 698 -14.62 14.82 -1.91
N LEU A 699 -14.51 15.74 -0.97
CA LEU A 699 -14.21 17.14 -1.20
C LEU A 699 -13.15 17.56 -0.19
N ALA A 700 -12.04 18.08 -0.70
CA ALA A 700 -10.95 18.61 0.10
C ALA A 700 -10.81 20.11 -0.14
N TYR A 701 -10.62 20.86 0.95
CA TYR A 701 -10.28 22.27 0.95
C TYR A 701 -8.91 22.47 1.61
N GLU A 702 -7.98 23.08 0.89
CA GLU A 702 -6.63 23.36 1.33
C GLU A 702 -6.35 24.85 1.30
N SER A 703 -6.16 25.43 2.49
CA SER A 703 -5.69 26.80 2.67
C SER A 703 -4.16 26.85 2.78
N CYS A 704 -3.63 28.06 3.00
CA CYS A 704 -2.21 28.29 3.25
C CYS A 704 -1.70 27.69 4.57
N CYS A 705 -2.55 27.55 5.58
CA CYS A 705 -2.15 27.12 6.93
C CYS A 705 -3.02 25.99 7.53
N TRP A 706 -4.07 25.55 6.85
CA TRP A 706 -4.94 24.46 7.29
C TRP A 706 -5.57 23.75 6.10
N ALA A 707 -6.05 22.53 6.30
CA ALA A 707 -6.84 21.80 5.32
C ALA A 707 -7.94 20.99 5.99
N VAL A 708 -9.04 20.75 5.28
CA VAL A 708 -10.11 19.85 5.69
C VAL A 708 -10.51 18.99 4.50
N ARG A 709 -10.83 17.72 4.74
CA ARG A 709 -11.46 16.86 3.73
C ARG A 709 -12.60 16.06 4.31
N PHE A 710 -13.60 15.86 3.46
CA PHE A 710 -14.78 15.06 3.71
C PHE A 710 -14.77 13.92 2.71
N VAL A 711 -14.96 12.69 3.18
CA VAL A 711 -15.02 11.49 2.33
C VAL A 711 -16.23 10.66 2.74
N GLY A 712 -17.11 10.36 1.79
CA GLY A 712 -18.20 9.40 1.93
C GLY A 712 -17.90 8.15 1.14
N THR A 713 -18.30 6.99 1.68
CA THR A 713 -18.11 5.68 1.06
C THR A 713 -19.39 4.86 1.12
N LYS A 714 -19.62 4.03 0.11
CA LYS A 714 -20.63 2.96 0.09
C LYS A 714 -19.96 1.74 -0.53
N SER A 715 -19.77 0.68 0.24
CA SER A 715 -19.13 -0.55 -0.24
C SER A 715 -20.09 -1.72 -0.11
N PHE A 716 -20.20 -2.54 -1.14
CA PHE A 716 -20.94 -3.80 -1.09
C PHE A 716 -20.22 -4.78 -0.16
N ILE A 717 -20.98 -5.43 0.72
CA ILE A 717 -20.45 -6.36 1.73
C ILE A 717 -21.05 -7.76 1.64
N GLY A 718 -21.92 -8.01 0.66
CA GLY A 718 -22.56 -9.31 0.43
C GLY A 718 -24.08 -9.21 0.24
N GLU A 719 -24.70 -10.35 -0.08
CA GLU A 719 -26.16 -10.52 -0.09
C GLU A 719 -26.62 -11.18 1.22
N TYR A 720 -27.85 -10.90 1.66
CA TYR A 720 -28.47 -11.66 2.75
C TYR A 720 -28.50 -13.16 2.39
N PRO A 721 -27.94 -14.06 3.23
CA PRO A 721 -28.12 -15.49 3.03
C PRO A 721 -29.59 -15.89 3.14
N ALA A 722 -29.97 -16.97 2.46
CA ALA A 722 -31.26 -17.64 2.63
C ALA A 722 -31.55 -17.91 4.13
N PRO A 723 -32.80 -17.74 4.61
CA PRO A 723 -34.03 -18.01 3.86
C PRO A 723 -34.77 -16.77 3.36
N ASN A 724 -34.15 -15.58 3.29
CA ASN A 724 -34.84 -14.40 2.77
C ASN A 724 -34.97 -14.47 1.24
N PRO A 725 -36.19 -14.66 0.68
CA PRO A 725 -36.39 -14.85 -0.77
C PRO A 725 -36.07 -13.59 -1.60
N ASN A 726 -35.76 -12.46 -0.96
CA ASN A 726 -35.58 -11.17 -1.63
C ASN A 726 -34.11 -10.76 -1.88
N HIS A 727 -33.11 -11.64 -1.66
CA HIS A 727 -31.69 -11.44 -2.02
C HIS A 727 -31.26 -9.96 -1.94
N ARG A 728 -31.33 -9.37 -0.74
CA ARG A 728 -31.05 -7.93 -0.60
C ARG A 728 -29.56 -7.71 -0.45
N ASN A 729 -29.01 -6.88 -1.34
CA ASN A 729 -27.64 -6.39 -1.25
C ASN A 729 -27.43 -5.62 0.05
N GLN A 730 -26.38 -5.97 0.77
CA GLN A 730 -25.93 -5.27 1.96
C GLN A 730 -24.78 -4.34 1.61
N TYR A 731 -24.80 -3.16 2.23
CA TYR A 731 -23.80 -2.12 2.02
C TYR A 731 -23.28 -1.62 3.35
N ASP A 732 -21.97 -1.35 3.43
CA ASP A 732 -21.40 -0.52 4.49
C ASP A 732 -21.27 0.91 4.00
N HIS A 733 -21.87 1.85 4.74
CA HIS A 733 -21.81 3.27 4.49
C HIS A 733 -20.81 3.90 5.46
N GLY A 734 -19.81 4.61 4.92
CA GLY A 734 -18.80 5.32 5.70
C GLY A 734 -18.84 6.82 5.44
N PHE A 735 -18.47 7.60 6.45
CA PHE A 735 -18.25 9.04 6.35
C PHE A 735 -17.07 9.45 7.22
N TYR A 736 -16.14 10.21 6.67
CA TYR A 736 -14.88 10.57 7.32
C TYR A 736 -14.63 12.07 7.20
N ILE A 737 -14.22 12.68 8.30
CA ILE A 737 -13.76 14.07 8.36
C ILE A 737 -12.32 14.08 8.86
N GLN A 738 -11.43 14.65 8.07
CA GLN A 738 -10.04 14.85 8.49
C GLN A 738 -9.68 16.33 8.40
N PHE A 739 -9.06 16.83 9.47
CA PHE A 739 -8.60 18.21 9.58
C PHE A 739 -7.08 18.22 9.78
N ALA A 740 -6.42 19.19 9.15
CA ALA A 740 -4.97 19.32 9.12
C ALA A 740 -4.55 20.76 9.43
N LEU A 741 -3.52 20.95 10.23
CA LEU A 741 -2.87 22.24 10.45
C LEU A 741 -1.48 22.21 9.82
N LYS A 742 -1.29 22.92 8.71
CA LYS A 742 -0.03 22.92 7.96
C LYS A 742 1.08 23.55 8.82
N GLY A 743 2.20 22.85 8.98
CA GLY A 743 3.36 23.31 9.74
C GLY A 743 3.32 23.11 11.25
N LEU A 744 2.36 22.33 11.76
CA LEU A 744 2.36 21.84 13.15
C LEU A 744 2.71 20.34 13.26
N GLY A 745 3.02 19.70 12.13
CA GLY A 745 3.28 18.27 11.99
C GLY A 745 2.46 17.67 10.85
N ASP A 746 2.86 16.51 10.36
CA ASP A 746 2.08 15.77 9.38
C ASP A 746 0.77 15.27 10.00
N VAL A 747 -0.29 15.25 9.20
CA VAL A 747 -1.50 14.52 9.56
C VAL A 747 -1.12 13.04 9.52
N GLY A 748 -1.29 12.34 10.66
CA GLY A 748 -1.00 10.91 10.70
C GLY A 748 -1.81 10.14 9.65
N SER A 749 -1.26 9.02 9.18
CA SER A 749 -1.97 8.05 8.35
C SER A 749 -3.17 7.52 9.12
N GLY A 750 -4.36 7.98 8.76
CA GLY A 750 -5.63 7.50 9.32
C GLY A 750 -6.67 7.40 8.23
N ASP A 751 -7.75 6.66 8.47
CA ASP A 751 -8.89 6.57 7.56
C ASP A 751 -9.43 7.99 7.31
N PRO A 752 -9.26 8.57 6.09
CA PRO A 752 -9.43 7.86 4.82
C PRO A 752 -8.17 7.72 3.93
N THR A 753 -6.94 7.99 4.38
CA THR A 753 -5.74 7.98 3.51
C THR A 753 -5.53 6.67 2.75
N SER A 754 -5.46 5.53 3.46
CA SER A 754 -5.28 4.20 2.85
C SER A 754 -6.41 3.88 1.90
N LEU A 755 -7.66 4.07 2.35
CA LEU A 755 -8.86 3.85 1.56
C LEU A 755 -8.83 4.60 0.22
N LEU A 756 -8.35 5.84 0.19
CA LEU A 756 -8.27 6.64 -1.03
C LEU A 756 -7.18 6.16 -1.98
N SER A 757 -5.99 5.85 -1.45
CA SER A 757 -4.89 5.30 -2.24
C SER A 757 -5.25 3.97 -2.89
N ASP A 758 -5.97 3.09 -2.16
CA ASP A 758 -6.44 1.80 -2.68
C ASP A 758 -7.60 1.97 -3.68
N SER A 759 -8.38 3.05 -3.54
CA SER A 759 -9.54 3.30 -4.39
C SER A 759 -9.23 4.02 -5.70
N ILE A 760 -8.18 4.84 -5.74
CA ILE A 760 -7.87 5.68 -6.89
C ILE A 760 -6.47 5.33 -7.38
N ASN A 761 -6.40 4.55 -8.46
CA ASN A 761 -5.12 4.14 -9.04
C ASN A 761 -4.27 5.38 -9.38
N GLY A 762 -3.03 5.39 -8.87
CA GLY A 762 -2.06 6.46 -9.07
C GLY A 762 -2.19 7.66 -8.12
N TYR A 763 -3.13 7.64 -7.17
CA TYR A 763 -3.27 8.66 -6.12
C TYR A 763 -2.21 8.48 -5.03
N GLU A 764 -1.55 9.58 -4.68
CA GLU A 764 -0.63 9.66 -3.55
C GLU A 764 -1.16 10.74 -2.59
N ASP A 765 -1.43 10.35 -1.33
CA ASP A 765 -2.07 11.25 -0.39
C ASP A 765 -1.11 12.33 0.14
N ALA A 766 -1.16 13.51 -0.48
CA ALA A 766 -0.45 14.70 -0.02
C ALA A 766 -1.32 15.64 0.83
N PHE A 767 -2.49 15.19 1.31
CA PHE A 767 -3.43 16.04 2.04
C PHE A 767 -2.80 16.64 3.32
N GLY A 768 -2.88 17.97 3.43
CA GLY A 768 -2.37 18.68 4.61
C GLY A 768 -0.84 18.72 4.71
N GLN A 769 -0.12 18.14 3.73
CA GLN A 769 1.33 18.21 3.65
C GLN A 769 1.78 19.56 3.09
N GLU A 770 3.05 19.87 3.34
CA GLU A 770 3.72 21.02 2.77
C GLU A 770 4.09 20.72 1.31
N ASN A 771 3.27 21.27 0.40
CA ASN A 771 3.49 21.30 -1.04
C ASN A 771 3.81 22.72 -1.51
#